data_AF-A0A522BVA1-F1
#
_entry.id   AF-A0A522BVA1-F1
#
_cell.length_a   1.000
_cell.length_b   1.000
_cell.length_c   1.000
_cell.angle_alpha   90.00
_cell.angle_beta   90.00
_cell.angle_gamma   90.00
#
_symmetry.space_group_name_H-M   'P 1'
#
loop_
_entity.id
_entity.type
_entity.pdbx_description
1 polymer ?
#
loop_
_entity_poly.entity_id
_entity_poly.type
_entity_poly.pdbx_seq_one_letter_code
_entity_poly.pdbx_strand_id
1 'polypeptide(L)'
;MDAEKVAFLFDDLPGGADPEDPDERGQLLIGRIDPDQPGATLQNTVREVIASQIADDDPPEVWRTARRLLAAGLDRESVLRQLALCFTPTLMAALDDDTPFEEADYLAALERLPLPSGEQIEQSLIDIVRTHRALPFDELDQLLGDRLGVSVDDPVVELLLDRVEQHVIDQHGPLELLAGDDVVHVETLTDDMVLTHELTPQERDNDLLLLAADLHGFRRRADVTLENGASVSVTPGAWVGPTGWLSDVPPYGVVAVHLRDGRVSCTHLTTPPAADDAIVKLLRSAYDRAVAEPWLPVPVEELLLQVRVMDPTAFATPTAPVSTLLAAAGLEVRDIEVAHDESVWQNARQGSRMFRLMNQLDGELLSEVTEVLNSLDEAQLDAAAARRALALFHDPALLEVVADELIGGEDDPQQVERAAALVPRLLAAAARPGHQAVAHWLAAVLAEREGRVEDAEASLRSAVRAEPSWGPAVDRLAWYHSDRGDAETALNLWRGVGATATNSDDVRTLESLVIPAARLPGRNEPCWCGSGRKFKQCHLGQRALPPLPERVGWLCRKAAAFLERRGDHTSNVVYEHAAARAQDPTSRESLAHALADPMVIDVVLHEGGWFDRFLDERGSLLPGDEELLGRAWTLVDRTVYEIVDVQPGAGVQVRDLRTGDVLDVRERTFSRAARKGSLLCARAVPDGKTHQFVGGLFTVPPGRERSLLDVLDGEDGFELLEWIAALERPPVLVGPDGDVLDLDHLPEIPVSDVAPSDAGVQEAMLAFIEQHEQQWCEEPVPALGGVTPLEAAGDPTRRAEVERLIDSFPPADFSTGVFSLRPEKLRERLGLPAG
;
A
#
# COMPACT_ATOMS: atom_id res chain seq x y z
N MET A 1 0.56 14.52 41.00
CA MET A 1 -0.30 15.40 40.19
C MET A 1 -1.66 15.55 40.89
N ASP A 2 -2.37 16.68 40.74
CA ASP A 2 -3.72 16.90 41.30
C ASP A 2 -4.77 16.00 40.59
N ALA A 3 -5.79 15.53 41.32
CA ALA A 3 -6.93 14.82 40.79
C ALA A 3 -7.64 15.58 39.65
N GLU A 4 -7.68 16.91 39.68
CA GLU A 4 -8.22 17.72 38.56
C GLU A 4 -7.37 17.56 37.28
N LYS A 5 -6.04 17.51 37.39
CA LYS A 5 -5.13 17.32 36.25
C LYS A 5 -5.18 15.89 35.72
N VAL A 6 -5.26 14.89 36.63
CA VAL A 6 -5.41 13.48 36.26
C VAL A 6 -6.71 13.25 35.47
N ALA A 7 -7.84 13.77 35.98
CA ALA A 7 -9.11 13.68 35.28
C ALA A 7 -9.07 14.38 33.90
N PHE A 8 -8.41 15.54 33.81
CA PHE A 8 -8.25 16.26 32.55
C PHE A 8 -7.33 15.57 31.54
N LEU A 9 -6.28 14.85 31.95
CA LEU A 9 -5.34 14.22 31.02
C LEU A 9 -5.75 12.81 30.60
N PHE A 10 -6.47 12.07 31.45
CA PHE A 10 -6.68 10.63 31.24
C PHE A 10 -8.15 10.15 31.18
N ASP A 11 -9.16 10.95 31.56
CA ASP A 11 -10.56 10.51 31.84
C ASP A 11 -10.64 9.48 32.96
N ASP A 12 -10.12 8.27 32.71
CA ASP A 12 -9.94 7.18 33.67
C ASP A 12 -8.48 6.74 33.63
N LEU A 13 -7.82 6.74 34.79
CA LEU A 13 -6.44 6.27 34.92
C LEU A 13 -6.47 4.74 35.12
N PRO A 14 -5.80 3.94 34.25
CA PRO A 14 -5.73 2.50 34.44
C PRO A 14 -5.11 2.17 35.81
N GLY A 15 -5.66 1.15 36.49
CA GLY A 15 -5.24 0.78 37.83
C GLY A 15 -3.76 0.36 37.87
N GLY A 16 -2.93 1.13 38.57
CA GLY A 16 -1.50 0.85 38.72
C GLY A 16 -0.57 1.77 37.92
N ALA A 17 -1.10 2.57 36.99
CA ALA A 17 -0.31 3.57 36.28
C ALA A 17 0.07 4.73 37.22
N ASP A 18 1.33 5.17 37.18
CA ASP A 18 1.80 6.38 37.83
C ASP A 18 1.73 7.57 36.86
N PRO A 19 0.77 8.49 37.03
CA PRO A 19 0.62 9.63 36.13
C PRO A 19 1.71 10.69 36.34
N GLU A 20 2.55 10.55 37.36
CA GLU A 20 3.77 11.33 37.55
C GLU A 20 4.99 10.77 36.80
N ASP A 21 4.97 9.49 36.38
CA ASP A 21 6.03 8.89 35.56
C ASP A 21 5.89 9.36 34.09
N PRO A 22 6.90 10.05 33.52
CA PRO A 22 6.87 10.50 32.13
C PRO A 22 6.70 9.37 31.10
N ASP A 23 7.32 8.20 31.33
CA ASP A 23 7.31 7.09 30.36
C ASP A 23 5.94 6.42 30.32
N GLU A 24 5.31 6.21 31.48
CA GLU A 24 3.95 5.68 31.57
C GLU A 24 2.91 6.70 31.06
N ARG A 25 3.10 7.98 31.37
CA ARG A 25 2.25 9.07 30.87
C ARG A 25 2.29 9.18 29.34
N GLY A 26 3.47 9.10 28.71
CA GLY A 26 3.61 9.16 27.26
C GLY A 26 2.85 8.04 26.56
N GLN A 27 3.00 6.80 27.04
CA GLN A 27 2.31 5.62 26.49
C GLN A 27 0.77 5.76 26.54
N LEU A 28 0.23 6.33 27.61
CA LEU A 28 -1.22 6.56 27.77
C LEU A 28 -1.79 7.66 26.85
N LEU A 29 -0.93 8.50 26.26
CA LEU A 29 -1.34 9.61 25.41
C LEU A 29 -1.17 9.31 23.90
N ILE A 30 -0.21 8.44 23.54
CA ILE A 30 0.14 8.08 22.16
C ILE A 30 -0.96 7.29 21.44
N GLY A 31 -1.76 6.48 22.15
CA GLY A 31 -2.81 5.61 21.57
C GLY A 31 -4.08 6.31 21.08
N ARG A 32 -4.10 7.64 20.94
CA ARG A 32 -5.31 8.44 20.63
C ARG A 32 -5.35 9.07 19.22
N ILE A 33 -4.33 8.85 18.39
CA ILE A 33 -4.27 9.34 17.00
C ILE A 33 -3.94 8.15 16.10
N ASP A 34 -4.66 8.06 14.98
CA ASP A 34 -4.37 7.10 13.90
C ASP A 34 -2.94 7.31 13.36
N PRO A 35 -2.03 6.33 13.51
CA PRO A 35 -0.64 6.43 13.09
C PRO A 35 -0.46 6.62 11.58
N ASP A 36 -1.46 6.27 10.77
CA ASP A 36 -1.43 6.39 9.31
C ASP A 36 -1.78 7.81 8.84
N GLN A 37 -2.17 8.71 9.76
CA GLN A 37 -2.31 10.13 9.43
C GLN A 37 -0.95 10.79 9.20
N PRO A 38 -0.75 11.52 8.09
CA PRO A 38 0.43 12.32 7.87
C PRO A 38 0.71 13.24 9.07
N GLY A 39 1.90 13.12 9.67
CA GLY A 39 2.31 13.92 10.83
C GLY A 39 1.88 13.37 12.20
N ALA A 40 1.34 12.14 12.30
CA ALA A 40 0.92 11.52 13.56
C ALA A 40 2.04 11.49 14.63
N THR A 41 3.28 11.23 14.25
CA THR A 41 4.43 11.24 15.18
C THR A 41 4.63 12.60 15.83
N LEU A 42 4.61 13.68 15.04
CA LEU A 42 4.75 15.04 15.55
C LEU A 42 3.56 15.44 16.43
N GLN A 43 2.34 15.07 16.04
CA GLN A 43 1.14 15.36 16.82
C GLN A 43 1.13 14.64 18.18
N ASN A 44 1.60 13.38 18.21
CA ASN A 44 1.77 12.62 19.44
C ASN A 44 2.81 13.26 20.36
N THR A 45 3.97 13.65 19.81
CA THR A 45 5.01 14.36 20.57
C THR A 45 4.49 15.69 21.13
N VAL A 46 3.76 16.49 20.35
CA VAL A 46 3.17 17.75 20.83
C VAL A 46 2.18 17.50 21.97
N ARG A 47 1.30 16.49 21.87
CA ARG A 47 0.35 16.15 22.93
C ARG A 47 1.04 15.69 24.22
N GLU A 48 2.11 14.90 24.10
CA GLU A 48 2.93 14.47 25.23
C GLU A 48 3.62 15.64 25.93
N VAL A 49 4.13 16.61 25.16
CA VAL A 49 4.70 17.85 25.69
C VAL A 49 3.65 18.65 26.45
N ILE A 50 2.47 18.88 25.86
CA ILE A 50 1.38 19.61 26.54
C ILE A 50 0.97 18.89 27.84
N ALA A 51 0.86 17.57 27.82
CA ALA A 51 0.50 16.81 29.00
C ALA A 51 1.57 16.89 30.09
N SER A 52 2.84 16.89 29.72
CA SER A 52 3.96 17.06 30.65
C SER A 52 3.98 18.46 31.24
N GLN A 53 3.78 19.52 30.43
CA GLN A 53 3.65 20.89 30.93
C GLN A 53 2.50 21.04 31.93
N ILE A 54 1.36 20.38 31.68
CA ILE A 54 0.24 20.35 32.62
C ILE A 54 0.59 19.58 33.88
N ALA A 55 1.23 18.42 33.78
CA ALA A 55 1.60 17.61 34.94
C ALA A 55 2.60 18.33 35.84
N ASP A 56 3.64 18.90 35.23
CA ASP A 56 4.78 19.53 35.88
C ASP A 56 4.49 20.98 36.32
N ASP A 57 3.37 21.55 35.84
CA ASP A 57 2.99 22.95 36.09
C ASP A 57 4.00 23.96 35.51
N ASP A 58 4.63 23.62 34.38
CA ASP A 58 5.71 24.36 33.75
C ASP A 58 5.54 24.45 32.21
N PRO A 59 5.14 25.60 31.64
CA PRO A 59 4.76 26.82 32.35
C PRO A 59 3.36 26.69 32.98
N PRO A 60 3.10 27.29 34.16
CA PRO A 60 1.82 27.18 34.87
C PRO A 60 0.64 27.79 34.09
N GLU A 61 0.93 28.66 33.13
CA GLU A 61 -0.02 29.26 32.20
C GLU A 61 -0.76 28.22 31.35
N VAL A 62 -0.17 27.06 31.04
CA VAL A 62 -0.81 25.99 30.25
C VAL A 62 -2.00 25.43 31.01
N TRP A 63 -1.80 25.02 32.26
CA TRP A 63 -2.88 24.50 33.10
C TRP A 63 -3.90 25.57 33.47
N ARG A 64 -3.45 26.81 33.75
CA ARG A 64 -4.37 27.94 33.98
C ARG A 64 -5.27 28.19 32.76
N THR A 65 -4.71 28.07 31.56
CA THR A 65 -5.45 28.25 30.30
C THR A 65 -6.43 27.11 30.09
N ALA A 66 -6.02 25.86 30.32
CA ALA A 66 -6.92 24.69 30.26
C ALA A 66 -8.16 24.88 31.15
N ARG A 67 -7.96 25.27 32.41
CA ARG A 67 -9.06 25.55 33.36
C ARG A 67 -9.96 26.69 32.90
N ARG A 68 -9.38 27.76 32.35
CA ARG A 68 -10.15 28.88 31.79
C ARG A 68 -11.07 28.42 30.66
N LEU A 69 -10.59 27.56 29.77
CA LEU A 69 -11.35 27.05 28.62
C LEU A 69 -12.44 26.05 29.03
N LEU A 70 -12.14 25.14 29.96
CA LEU A 70 -13.15 24.25 30.55
C LEU A 70 -14.28 25.05 31.22
N ALA A 71 -13.93 26.11 31.96
CA ALA A 71 -14.90 26.99 32.59
C ALA A 71 -15.72 27.82 31.56
N ALA A 72 -15.18 28.04 30.36
CA ALA A 72 -15.89 28.66 29.25
C ALA A 72 -16.83 27.67 28.50
N GLY A 73 -16.81 26.40 28.88
CA GLY A 73 -17.72 25.36 28.37
C GLY A 73 -17.16 24.51 27.22
N LEU A 74 -15.87 24.61 26.92
CA LEU A 74 -15.23 23.69 25.97
C LEU A 74 -15.06 22.31 26.61
N ASP A 75 -15.25 21.27 25.81
CA ASP A 75 -14.91 19.91 26.22
C ASP A 75 -13.38 19.73 26.29
N ARG A 76 -12.97 18.68 26.98
CA ARG A 76 -11.56 18.34 27.22
C ARG A 76 -10.75 18.17 25.94
N GLU A 77 -11.30 17.50 24.93
CA GLU A 77 -10.58 17.23 23.69
C GLU A 77 -10.32 18.52 22.91
N SER A 78 -11.34 19.39 22.84
CA SER A 78 -11.21 20.72 22.28
C SER A 78 -10.15 21.56 23.01
N VAL A 79 -10.07 21.48 24.34
CA VAL A 79 -9.03 22.18 25.11
C VAL A 79 -7.63 21.66 24.77
N LEU A 80 -7.42 20.34 24.78
CA LEU A 80 -6.12 19.74 24.43
C LEU A 80 -5.69 20.10 23.00
N ARG A 81 -6.64 20.08 22.06
CA ARG A 81 -6.40 20.48 20.66
C ARG A 81 -5.94 21.93 20.54
N GLN A 82 -6.59 22.86 21.25
CA GLN A 82 -6.20 24.27 21.22
C GLN A 82 -4.85 24.54 21.89
N LEU A 83 -4.52 23.85 22.98
CA LEU A 83 -3.21 23.95 23.62
C LEU A 83 -2.09 23.44 22.69
N ALA A 84 -2.31 22.30 22.04
CA ALA A 84 -1.39 21.73 21.05
C ALA A 84 -1.19 22.67 19.85
N LEU A 85 -2.27 23.25 19.34
CA LEU A 85 -2.24 24.19 18.23
C LEU A 85 -1.39 25.43 18.56
N CYS A 86 -1.51 26.00 19.78
CA CYS A 86 -0.67 27.13 20.20
C CYS A 86 0.82 26.81 20.32
N PHE A 87 1.18 25.56 20.61
CA PHE A 87 2.58 25.15 20.75
C PHE A 87 3.26 24.89 19.40
N THR A 88 2.49 24.51 18.39
CA THR A 88 3.00 23.99 17.12
C THR A 88 3.85 25.02 16.33
N PRO A 89 3.43 26.29 16.14
CA PRO A 89 4.25 27.26 15.39
C PRO A 89 5.60 27.56 16.06
N THR A 90 5.64 27.70 17.39
CA THR A 90 6.89 27.97 18.13
C THR A 90 7.83 26.76 18.06
N LEU A 91 7.30 25.54 18.04
CA LEU A 91 8.09 24.33 17.83
C LEU A 91 8.65 24.26 16.41
N MET A 92 7.83 24.50 15.39
CA MET A 92 8.25 24.46 13.99
C MET A 92 9.33 25.51 13.69
N ALA A 93 9.16 26.76 14.15
CA ALA A 93 10.16 27.81 13.99
C ALA A 93 11.51 27.47 14.64
N ALA A 94 11.49 26.76 15.77
CA ALA A 94 12.70 26.30 16.45
C ALA A 94 13.41 25.15 15.70
N LEU A 95 12.68 24.36 14.92
CA LEU A 95 13.21 23.24 14.13
C LEU A 95 13.73 23.68 12.76
N ASP A 96 13.07 24.65 12.10
CA ASP A 96 13.37 25.05 10.72
C ASP A 96 14.48 26.11 10.62
N ASP A 97 14.50 27.11 11.52
CA ASP A 97 15.36 28.30 11.36
C ASP A 97 16.58 28.34 12.30
N ASP A 98 16.85 27.28 13.07
CA ASP A 98 17.87 27.29 14.15
C ASP A 98 17.62 28.45 15.16
N THR A 99 16.36 28.93 15.23
CA THR A 99 15.92 30.05 16.07
C THR A 99 15.61 29.52 17.47
N PRO A 100 16.02 30.22 18.56
CA PRO A 100 15.68 29.77 19.90
C PRO A 100 14.16 29.76 20.13
N PHE A 101 13.69 28.76 20.87
CA PHE A 101 12.30 28.72 21.34
C PHE A 101 12.01 29.95 22.24
N GLU A 102 11.13 30.84 21.77
CA GLU A 102 10.73 32.05 22.50
C GLU A 102 9.47 31.76 23.32
N GLU A 103 9.67 31.46 24.61
CA GLU A 103 8.57 31.15 25.56
C GLU A 103 7.53 32.27 25.64
N ALA A 104 7.94 33.53 25.48
CA ALA A 104 7.04 34.68 25.54
C ALA A 104 5.94 34.64 24.45
N ASP A 105 6.26 34.16 23.26
CA ASP A 105 5.31 34.07 22.15
C ASP A 105 4.32 32.93 22.36
N TYR A 106 4.79 31.79 22.89
CA TYR A 106 3.94 30.68 23.31
C TYR A 106 2.93 31.12 24.39
N LEU A 107 3.39 31.84 25.42
CA LEU A 107 2.53 32.36 26.48
C LEU A 107 1.50 33.37 25.95
N ALA A 108 1.89 34.26 25.04
CA ALA A 108 0.99 35.21 24.39
C ALA A 108 -0.07 34.50 23.53
N ALA A 109 0.27 33.40 22.86
CA ALA A 109 -0.68 32.56 22.15
C ALA A 109 -1.72 31.93 23.09
N LEU A 110 -1.30 31.37 24.23
CA LEU A 110 -2.21 30.82 25.23
C LEU A 110 -3.22 31.87 25.75
N GLU A 111 -2.79 33.11 25.97
CA GLU A 111 -3.69 34.16 26.46
C GLU A 111 -4.86 34.46 25.52
N ARG A 112 -4.69 34.24 24.21
CA ARG A 112 -5.67 34.54 23.16
C ARG A 112 -6.75 33.47 22.98
N LEU A 113 -6.58 32.28 23.55
CA LEU A 113 -7.60 31.22 23.52
C LEU A 113 -8.92 31.67 24.22
N PRO A 114 -10.11 31.23 23.75
CA PRO A 114 -10.33 30.21 22.73
C PRO A 114 -10.22 30.72 21.28
N LEU A 115 -9.69 29.87 20.40
CA LEU A 115 -9.75 30.04 18.95
C LEU A 115 -11.06 29.46 18.37
N PRO A 116 -11.52 29.95 17.20
CA PRO A 116 -12.61 29.32 16.47
C PRO A 116 -12.25 27.88 16.10
N SER A 117 -13.26 27.00 16.03
CA SER A 117 -13.05 25.61 15.58
C SER A 117 -12.84 25.54 14.06
N GLY A 118 -12.22 24.47 13.57
CA GLY A 118 -12.07 24.22 12.13
C GLY A 118 -13.42 24.23 11.40
N GLU A 119 -14.45 23.62 11.98
CA GLU A 119 -15.83 23.62 11.43
C GLU A 119 -16.42 25.04 11.35
N GLN A 120 -16.16 25.89 12.36
CA GLN A 120 -16.61 27.28 12.34
C GLN A 120 -15.90 28.09 11.25
N ILE A 121 -14.61 27.85 11.04
CA ILE A 121 -13.80 28.46 9.98
C ILE A 121 -14.31 28.01 8.61
N GLU A 122 -14.43 26.70 8.40
CA GLU A 122 -14.94 26.09 7.18
C GLU A 122 -16.30 26.66 6.80
N GLN A 123 -17.28 26.60 7.71
CA GLN A 123 -18.61 27.14 7.44
C GLN A 123 -18.58 28.64 7.16
N SER A 124 -17.69 29.38 7.82
CA SER A 124 -17.55 30.83 7.59
C SER A 124 -16.94 31.14 6.22
N LEU A 125 -15.90 30.41 5.81
CA LEU A 125 -15.30 30.49 4.48
C LEU A 125 -16.36 30.22 3.40
N ILE A 126 -17.07 29.10 3.52
CA ILE A 126 -18.15 28.72 2.60
C ILE A 126 -19.21 29.81 2.53
N ASP A 127 -19.68 30.32 3.67
CA ASP A 127 -20.72 31.35 3.71
C ASP A 127 -20.24 32.69 3.11
N ILE A 128 -18.99 33.10 3.37
CA ILE A 128 -18.40 34.30 2.78
C ILE A 128 -18.39 34.16 1.26
N VAL A 129 -17.75 33.09 0.74
CA VAL A 129 -17.60 32.90 -0.71
C VAL A 129 -18.96 32.71 -1.39
N ARG A 130 -19.90 31.98 -0.78
CA ARG A 130 -21.26 31.76 -1.31
C ARG A 130 -22.05 33.06 -1.50
N THR A 131 -21.81 34.08 -0.68
CA THR A 131 -22.45 35.41 -0.85
C THR A 131 -21.82 36.25 -1.96
N HIS A 132 -20.64 35.84 -2.43
CA HIS A 132 -19.93 36.43 -3.55
C HIS A 132 -20.02 35.51 -4.77
N ARG A 133 -19.65 36.04 -5.93
CA ARG A 133 -19.62 35.26 -7.19
C ARG A 133 -18.22 34.72 -7.47
N ALA A 134 -17.23 35.56 -7.19
CA ALA A 134 -15.80 35.29 -7.14
C ALA A 134 -15.24 36.31 -6.14
N LEU A 135 -14.26 35.89 -5.35
CA LEU A 135 -13.63 36.71 -4.32
C LEU A 135 -12.12 36.49 -4.37
N PRO A 136 -11.28 37.53 -4.43
CA PRO A 136 -9.83 37.35 -4.37
C PRO A 136 -9.43 36.63 -3.07
N PHE A 137 -8.48 35.69 -3.16
CA PHE A 137 -8.01 34.88 -2.04
C PHE A 137 -7.53 35.76 -0.87
N ASP A 138 -6.69 36.76 -1.14
CA ASP A 138 -6.23 37.72 -0.11
C ASP A 138 -7.38 38.50 0.57
N GLU A 139 -8.52 38.71 -0.10
CA GLU A 139 -9.70 39.37 0.50
C GLU A 139 -10.53 38.40 1.37
N LEU A 140 -10.47 37.09 1.09
CA LEU A 140 -11.19 36.07 1.84
C LEU A 140 -10.71 36.00 3.29
N ASP A 141 -9.38 35.98 3.50
CA ASP A 141 -8.77 35.90 4.82
C ASP A 141 -9.13 37.12 5.66
N GLN A 142 -9.04 38.31 5.06
CA GLN A 142 -9.41 39.55 5.76
C GLN A 142 -10.87 39.55 6.19
N LEU A 143 -11.79 39.11 5.31
CA LEU A 143 -13.22 39.03 5.63
C LEU A 143 -13.52 37.98 6.70
N LEU A 144 -12.78 36.87 6.68
CA LEU A 144 -12.86 35.82 7.69
C LEU A 144 -12.37 36.32 9.06
N GLY A 145 -11.21 36.97 9.09
CA GLY A 145 -10.64 37.60 10.29
C GLY A 145 -11.60 38.62 10.90
N ASP A 146 -12.18 39.51 10.08
CA ASP A 146 -13.18 40.50 10.50
C ASP A 146 -14.46 39.83 11.05
N ARG A 147 -14.92 38.73 10.42
CA ARG A 147 -16.12 38.00 10.83
C ARG A 147 -15.93 37.25 12.15
N LEU A 148 -14.78 36.63 12.35
CA LEU A 148 -14.46 35.81 13.52
C LEU A 148 -13.81 36.63 14.65
N GLY A 149 -13.38 37.86 14.38
CA GLY A 149 -12.69 38.73 15.33
C GLY A 149 -11.28 38.25 15.65
N VAL A 150 -10.60 37.61 14.69
CA VAL A 150 -9.24 37.06 14.82
C VAL A 150 -8.28 37.78 13.87
N SER A 151 -6.99 37.79 14.21
CA SER A 151 -5.94 38.28 13.32
C SER A 151 -5.47 37.14 12.45
N VAL A 152 -5.55 37.28 11.13
CA VAL A 152 -5.06 36.26 10.19
C VAL A 152 -3.53 36.19 10.14
N ASP A 153 -2.85 37.31 10.40
CA ASP A 153 -1.38 37.36 10.57
C ASP A 153 -0.87 36.70 11.86
N ASP A 154 -1.75 36.08 12.66
CA ASP A 154 -1.30 35.34 13.85
C ASP A 154 -0.82 33.93 13.46
N PRO A 155 0.41 33.51 13.81
CA PRO A 155 0.94 32.22 13.39
C PRO A 155 0.09 30.99 13.76
N VAL A 156 -0.67 31.06 14.86
CA VAL A 156 -1.56 29.97 15.28
C VAL A 156 -2.85 29.95 14.46
N VAL A 157 -3.37 31.14 14.11
CA VAL A 157 -4.54 31.29 13.23
C VAL A 157 -4.16 30.92 11.81
N GLU A 158 -3.05 31.43 11.28
CA GLU A 158 -2.49 31.10 9.96
C GLU A 158 -2.37 29.58 9.76
N LEU A 159 -1.72 28.87 10.70
CA LEU A 159 -1.62 27.40 10.67
C LEU A 159 -2.99 26.69 10.64
N LEU A 160 -3.98 27.24 11.34
CA LEU A 160 -5.34 26.69 11.36
C LEU A 160 -6.08 26.97 10.06
N LEU A 161 -5.90 28.17 9.48
CA LEU A 161 -6.46 28.58 8.20
C LEU A 161 -5.91 27.71 7.09
N ASP A 162 -4.59 27.58 6.96
CA ASP A 162 -3.93 26.75 5.95
C ASP A 162 -4.51 25.33 5.91
N ARG A 163 -4.68 24.72 7.09
CA ARG A 163 -5.22 23.35 7.21
C ARG A 163 -6.68 23.25 6.78
N VAL A 164 -7.51 24.25 7.11
CA VAL A 164 -8.93 24.26 6.75
C VAL A 164 -9.09 24.60 5.26
N GLU A 165 -8.35 25.58 4.75
CA GLU A 165 -8.32 25.97 3.34
C GLU A 165 -7.89 24.83 2.44
N GLN A 166 -6.85 24.09 2.82
CA GLN A 166 -6.44 22.87 2.10
C GLN A 166 -7.57 21.84 2.02
N HIS A 167 -8.46 21.77 3.01
CA HIS A 167 -9.61 20.85 2.99
C HIS A 167 -10.78 21.39 2.14
N VAL A 168 -11.11 22.67 2.26
CA VAL A 168 -12.29 23.24 1.59
C VAL A 168 -12.05 23.62 0.13
N ILE A 169 -10.79 23.90 -0.24
CA ILE A 169 -10.29 24.14 -1.60
C ILE A 169 -9.59 22.87 -2.13
N ASP A 170 -10.03 21.69 -1.70
CA ASP A 170 -9.57 20.42 -2.25
C ASP A 170 -10.30 20.10 -3.58
N GLN A 171 -9.78 19.13 -4.34
CA GLN A 171 -10.43 18.57 -5.54
C GLN A 171 -11.85 18.06 -5.30
N HIS A 172 -12.24 17.75 -4.06
CA HIS A 172 -13.63 17.38 -3.70
C HIS A 172 -14.32 18.41 -2.80
N GLY A 173 -13.62 19.51 -2.47
CA GLY A 173 -14.11 20.55 -1.58
C GLY A 173 -15.23 21.40 -2.19
N PRO A 174 -15.99 22.14 -1.37
CA PRO A 174 -17.06 23.03 -1.83
C PRO A 174 -16.55 24.30 -2.51
N LEU A 175 -15.28 24.66 -2.31
CA LEU A 175 -14.64 25.85 -2.89
C LEU A 175 -13.63 25.44 -3.97
N GLU A 176 -13.35 26.37 -4.87
CA GLU A 176 -12.31 26.23 -5.90
C GLU A 176 -11.52 27.54 -6.02
N LEU A 177 -10.19 27.44 -6.13
CA LEU A 177 -9.30 28.55 -6.45
C LEU A 177 -9.09 28.59 -7.97
N LEU A 178 -9.59 29.63 -8.63
CA LEU A 178 -9.48 29.82 -10.08
C LEU A 178 -8.26 30.66 -10.44
N ALA A 179 -7.84 30.55 -11.70
CA ALA A 179 -6.80 31.37 -12.30
C ALA A 179 -6.98 32.88 -12.06
N GLY A 180 -5.97 33.51 -11.42
CA GLY A 180 -6.03 34.91 -10.99
C GLY A 180 -6.45 35.09 -9.53
N ASP A 181 -6.27 34.04 -8.72
CA ASP A 181 -6.45 33.99 -7.27
C ASP A 181 -7.88 34.30 -6.83
N ASP A 182 -8.87 33.93 -7.64
CA ASP A 182 -10.30 34.10 -7.35
C ASP A 182 -10.87 32.81 -6.73
N VAL A 183 -11.37 32.88 -5.50
CA VAL A 183 -12.08 31.78 -4.83
C VAL A 183 -13.57 31.81 -5.18
N VAL A 184 -14.11 30.64 -5.53
CA VAL A 184 -15.53 30.48 -5.90
C VAL A 184 -16.20 29.34 -5.14
N HIS A 185 -17.52 29.45 -4.95
CA HIS A 185 -18.32 28.36 -4.41
C HIS A 185 -18.90 27.54 -5.58
N VAL A 186 -18.42 26.30 -5.73
CA VAL A 186 -18.67 25.44 -6.90
C VAL A 186 -20.17 25.20 -7.10
N GLU A 187 -20.88 24.90 -6.03
CA GLU A 187 -22.32 24.62 -6.09
C GLU A 187 -23.12 25.85 -6.53
N THR A 188 -22.75 27.07 -6.16
CA THR A 188 -23.47 28.27 -6.58
C THR A 188 -23.26 28.59 -8.06
N LEU A 189 -22.08 28.30 -8.61
CA LEU A 189 -21.79 28.57 -10.01
C LEU A 189 -22.36 27.53 -10.97
N THR A 190 -22.51 26.29 -10.50
CA THR A 190 -23.02 25.15 -11.28
C THR A 190 -24.53 24.94 -11.11
N ASP A 191 -25.16 25.64 -10.17
CA ASP A 191 -26.62 25.66 -10.05
C ASP A 191 -27.27 26.39 -11.25
N ASP A 192 -28.44 25.89 -11.66
CA ASP A 192 -29.19 26.31 -12.85
C ASP A 192 -28.40 26.22 -14.17
N MET A 193 -27.38 25.34 -14.22
CA MET A 193 -26.55 25.10 -15.40
C MET A 193 -27.13 23.99 -16.28
N VAL A 194 -27.05 24.18 -17.60
CA VAL A 194 -27.50 23.23 -18.62
C VAL A 194 -26.31 22.80 -19.48
N LEU A 195 -25.82 21.58 -19.25
CA LEU A 195 -24.78 20.96 -20.06
C LEU A 195 -25.40 19.98 -21.05
N THR A 196 -24.69 19.67 -22.14
CA THR A 196 -25.19 18.71 -23.14
C THR A 196 -24.18 17.61 -23.38
N HIS A 197 -24.70 16.40 -23.61
CA HIS A 197 -23.89 15.20 -23.76
C HIS A 197 -24.49 14.29 -24.83
N GLU A 198 -23.63 13.64 -25.61
CA GLU A 198 -24.04 12.61 -26.57
C GLU A 198 -24.01 11.23 -25.92
N LEU A 199 -25.19 10.64 -25.71
CA LEU A 199 -25.31 9.35 -25.03
C LEU A 199 -24.71 8.21 -25.85
N THR A 200 -23.77 7.49 -25.26
CA THR A 200 -23.31 6.21 -25.80
C THR A 200 -24.39 5.13 -25.64
N PRO A 201 -24.36 4.06 -26.47
CA PRO A 201 -25.23 2.90 -26.27
C PRO A 201 -25.08 2.27 -24.88
N GLN A 202 -23.86 2.25 -24.34
CA GLN A 202 -23.57 1.68 -23.03
C GLN A 202 -24.20 2.48 -21.90
N GLU A 203 -24.12 3.81 -21.94
CA GLU A 203 -24.79 4.68 -20.97
C GLU A 203 -26.30 4.49 -20.96
N ARG A 204 -26.90 4.48 -22.15
CA ARG A 204 -28.33 4.27 -22.34
C ARG A 204 -28.77 2.89 -21.82
N ASP A 205 -28.07 1.83 -22.18
CA ASP A 205 -28.47 0.45 -21.87
C ASP A 205 -28.27 0.10 -20.38
N ASN A 206 -27.38 0.82 -19.69
CA ASN A 206 -27.12 0.65 -18.25
C ASN A 206 -27.74 1.75 -17.39
N ASP A 207 -28.59 2.62 -17.97
CA ASP A 207 -29.26 3.72 -17.27
C ASP A 207 -28.30 4.63 -16.46
N LEU A 208 -27.12 4.91 -17.01
CA LEU A 208 -26.10 5.75 -16.39
C LEU A 208 -25.71 6.95 -17.27
N LEU A 209 -25.25 8.03 -16.64
CA LEU A 209 -24.61 9.18 -17.28
C LEU A 209 -23.17 9.32 -16.79
N LEU A 210 -22.20 9.33 -17.69
CA LEU A 210 -20.81 9.56 -17.34
C LEU A 210 -20.55 11.06 -17.13
N LEU A 211 -19.96 11.42 -15.99
CA LEU A 211 -19.55 12.78 -15.64
C LEU A 211 -18.15 13.12 -16.20
N ALA A 212 -17.90 12.67 -17.43
CA ALA A 212 -16.72 13.00 -18.22
C ALA A 212 -16.77 14.48 -18.68
N ALA A 213 -15.87 14.90 -19.56
CA ALA A 213 -15.72 16.30 -19.99
C ALA A 213 -17.04 17.06 -20.26
N ASP A 214 -18.03 16.44 -20.90
CA ASP A 214 -19.31 17.11 -21.23
C ASP A 214 -20.18 17.47 -20.03
N LEU A 215 -20.11 16.68 -18.95
CA LEU A 215 -20.93 16.83 -17.74
C LEU A 215 -20.07 17.08 -16.48
N HIS A 216 -18.78 17.35 -16.65
CA HIS A 216 -17.80 17.37 -15.57
C HIS A 216 -18.08 18.44 -14.51
N GLY A 217 -18.75 19.54 -14.89
CA GLY A 217 -19.19 20.58 -13.95
C GLY A 217 -20.22 20.11 -12.92
N PHE A 218 -20.70 18.86 -12.98
CA PHE A 218 -21.61 18.27 -12.00
C PHE A 218 -20.94 17.23 -11.09
N ARG A 219 -19.63 16.97 -11.23
CA ARG A 219 -18.94 15.88 -10.52
C ARG A 219 -19.02 15.97 -8.99
N ARG A 220 -19.01 17.18 -8.42
CA ARG A 220 -19.04 17.40 -6.96
C ARG A 220 -20.45 17.33 -6.34
N ARG A 221 -21.46 16.92 -7.11
CA ARG A 221 -22.85 16.84 -6.63
C ARG A 221 -23.11 15.49 -5.97
N ALA A 222 -23.09 15.49 -4.63
CA ALA A 222 -23.33 14.30 -3.82
C ALA A 222 -24.82 13.89 -3.74
N ASP A 223 -25.74 14.87 -3.73
CA ASP A 223 -27.18 14.61 -3.57
C ASP A 223 -27.96 15.09 -4.80
N VAL A 224 -28.44 14.16 -5.61
CA VAL A 224 -29.17 14.45 -6.85
C VAL A 224 -30.45 13.64 -6.94
N THR A 225 -31.53 14.31 -7.34
CA THR A 225 -32.83 13.68 -7.59
C THR A 225 -33.36 14.05 -8.96
N LEU A 226 -34.19 13.19 -9.55
CA LEU A 226 -34.90 13.55 -10.78
C LEU A 226 -36.07 14.49 -10.46
N GLU A 227 -36.53 15.27 -11.45
CA GLU A 227 -37.71 16.14 -11.32
C GLU A 227 -38.99 15.42 -10.86
N ASN A 228 -39.10 14.12 -11.12
CA ASN A 228 -40.22 13.29 -10.68
C ASN A 228 -40.06 12.78 -9.23
N GLY A 229 -38.98 13.15 -8.54
CA GLY A 229 -38.65 12.75 -7.17
C GLY A 229 -37.94 11.39 -7.04
N ALA A 230 -37.59 10.73 -8.14
CA ALA A 230 -36.79 9.50 -8.09
C ALA A 230 -35.34 9.81 -7.69
N SER A 231 -34.73 8.92 -6.89
CA SER A 231 -33.34 9.02 -6.49
C SER A 231 -32.40 8.68 -7.64
N VAL A 232 -31.30 9.41 -7.74
CA VAL A 232 -30.14 9.07 -8.59
C VAL A 232 -29.04 8.60 -7.66
N SER A 233 -28.44 7.45 -7.95
CA SER A 233 -27.27 6.98 -7.22
C SER A 233 -26.04 7.67 -7.80
N VAL A 234 -25.28 8.35 -6.94
CA VAL A 234 -24.02 9.00 -7.32
C VAL A 234 -22.88 8.02 -7.09
N THR A 235 -22.08 7.76 -8.12
CA THR A 235 -20.85 6.96 -8.06
C THR A 235 -19.68 7.83 -8.53
N PRO A 236 -18.42 7.50 -8.19
CA PRO A 236 -17.27 8.22 -8.73
C PRO A 236 -17.34 8.31 -10.26
N GLY A 237 -17.43 9.54 -10.79
CA GLY A 237 -17.48 9.80 -12.23
C GLY A 237 -18.78 9.48 -12.95
N ALA A 238 -19.87 9.07 -12.27
CA ALA A 238 -21.13 8.76 -12.95
C ALA A 238 -22.39 8.95 -12.08
N TRP A 239 -23.53 9.13 -12.75
CA TRP A 239 -24.85 9.11 -12.15
C TRP A 239 -25.66 7.91 -12.67
N VAL A 240 -26.20 7.10 -11.76
CA VAL A 240 -27.02 5.92 -12.09
C VAL A 240 -28.47 6.20 -11.71
N GLY A 241 -29.33 6.29 -12.70
CA GLY A 241 -30.76 6.56 -12.51
C GLY A 241 -31.63 5.30 -12.41
N PRO A 242 -32.95 5.47 -12.22
CA PRO A 242 -33.88 4.36 -12.24
C PRO A 242 -34.02 3.76 -13.64
N THR A 243 -34.35 2.47 -13.71
CA THR A 243 -34.43 1.75 -14.99
C THR A 243 -35.35 2.44 -15.99
N GLY A 244 -34.82 2.71 -17.19
CA GLY A 244 -35.52 3.31 -18.32
C GLY A 244 -35.57 4.84 -18.33
N TRP A 245 -34.91 5.55 -17.41
CA TRP A 245 -34.97 7.02 -17.37
C TRP A 245 -34.31 7.69 -18.59
N LEU A 246 -33.41 7.01 -19.29
CA LEU A 246 -32.79 7.46 -20.56
C LEU A 246 -33.37 6.76 -21.79
N SER A 247 -34.36 5.88 -21.63
CA SER A 247 -34.87 5.03 -22.72
C SER A 247 -35.52 5.80 -23.87
N ASP A 248 -35.99 7.03 -23.62
CA ASP A 248 -36.58 7.93 -24.60
C ASP A 248 -35.54 8.62 -25.52
N VAL A 249 -34.24 8.56 -25.18
CA VAL A 249 -33.16 9.19 -25.97
C VAL A 249 -32.50 8.17 -26.88
N PRO A 250 -32.57 8.27 -28.23
CA PRO A 250 -32.00 7.28 -29.14
C PRO A 250 -30.50 7.06 -28.90
N PRO A 251 -29.91 5.91 -29.29
CA PRO A 251 -28.46 5.72 -29.23
C PRO A 251 -27.73 6.83 -30.00
N TYR A 252 -26.68 7.41 -29.41
CA TYR A 252 -25.99 8.61 -29.92
C TYR A 252 -26.88 9.87 -29.98
N GLY A 253 -27.96 9.89 -29.20
CA GLY A 253 -28.82 11.06 -29.04
C GLY A 253 -28.21 12.06 -28.08
N VAL A 254 -28.38 13.35 -28.38
CA VAL A 254 -27.88 14.43 -27.53
C VAL A 254 -28.91 14.76 -26.46
N VAL A 255 -28.49 14.73 -25.19
CA VAL A 255 -29.31 15.08 -24.04
C VAL A 255 -28.83 16.38 -23.42
N ALA A 256 -29.75 17.27 -23.08
CA ALA A 256 -29.49 18.40 -22.20
C ALA A 256 -29.75 17.98 -20.76
N VAL A 257 -28.72 18.09 -19.92
CA VAL A 257 -28.76 17.82 -18.49
C VAL A 257 -28.80 19.16 -17.77
N HIS A 258 -29.93 19.45 -17.15
CA HIS A 258 -30.13 20.67 -16.36
C HIS A 258 -30.17 20.31 -14.89
N LEU A 259 -29.24 20.89 -14.13
CA LEU A 259 -29.20 20.78 -12.67
C LEU A 259 -29.71 22.08 -12.04
N ARG A 260 -30.68 21.96 -11.14
CA ARG A 260 -31.24 23.09 -10.39
C ARG A 260 -31.72 22.66 -9.01
N ASP A 261 -31.24 23.30 -7.95
CA ASP A 261 -31.64 23.02 -6.56
C ASP A 261 -31.54 21.52 -6.22
N GLY A 262 -30.47 20.84 -6.68
CA GLY A 262 -30.27 19.39 -6.48
C GLY A 262 -31.20 18.48 -7.33
N ARG A 263 -31.96 19.06 -8.26
CA ARG A 263 -32.81 18.33 -9.21
C ARG A 263 -32.22 18.31 -10.59
N VAL A 264 -32.24 17.14 -11.20
CA VAL A 264 -31.79 16.90 -12.57
C VAL A 264 -32.97 16.63 -13.47
N SER A 265 -32.96 17.32 -14.62
CA SER A 265 -33.80 16.99 -15.76
C SER A 265 -32.94 16.66 -16.97
N CYS A 266 -33.34 15.61 -17.69
CA CYS A 266 -32.68 15.16 -18.90
C CYS A 266 -33.64 15.34 -20.08
N THR A 267 -33.30 16.18 -21.05
CA THR A 267 -34.13 16.49 -22.21
C THR A 267 -33.43 16.11 -23.50
N HIS A 268 -34.00 15.17 -24.27
CA HIS A 268 -33.49 14.82 -25.60
C HIS A 268 -33.64 16.00 -26.58
N LEU A 269 -32.52 16.40 -27.18
CA LEU A 269 -32.46 17.44 -28.20
C LEU A 269 -32.53 16.83 -29.60
N THR A 270 -33.69 16.95 -30.23
CA THR A 270 -33.89 16.47 -31.62
C THR A 270 -33.07 17.24 -32.66
N THR A 271 -32.63 18.45 -32.33
CA THR A 271 -31.69 19.25 -33.12
C THR A 271 -30.59 19.73 -32.18
N PRO A 272 -29.42 19.07 -32.16
CA PRO A 272 -28.30 19.46 -31.32
C PRO A 272 -27.89 20.91 -31.58
N PRO A 273 -27.58 21.72 -30.54
CA PRO A 273 -27.15 23.09 -30.71
C PRO A 273 -25.79 23.14 -31.44
N ALA A 274 -25.61 24.14 -32.30
CA ALA A 274 -24.30 24.40 -32.89
C ALA A 274 -23.35 25.03 -31.85
N ALA A 275 -22.04 24.92 -32.07
CA ALA A 275 -21.05 25.59 -31.24
C ALA A 275 -21.26 27.11 -31.27
N ASP A 276 -21.41 27.71 -30.10
CA ASP A 276 -21.61 29.16 -29.95
C ASP A 276 -20.24 29.87 -29.90
N ASP A 277 -19.96 30.70 -30.90
CA ASP A 277 -18.72 31.49 -31.00
C ASP A 277 -18.44 32.34 -29.76
N ALA A 278 -19.46 32.81 -29.02
CA ALA A 278 -19.29 33.57 -27.80
C ALA A 278 -18.76 32.68 -26.67
N ILE A 279 -19.34 31.51 -26.47
CA ILE A 279 -18.93 30.55 -25.45
C ILE A 279 -17.55 29.96 -25.78
N VAL A 280 -17.28 29.66 -27.05
CA VAL A 280 -15.96 29.22 -27.52
C VAL A 280 -14.87 30.23 -27.17
N LYS A 281 -15.13 31.53 -27.36
CA LYS A 281 -14.19 32.60 -26.98
C LYS A 281 -14.02 32.74 -25.47
N LEU A 282 -15.09 32.55 -24.69
CA LEU A 282 -15.02 32.55 -23.23
C LEU A 282 -14.16 31.39 -22.72
N LEU A 283 -14.40 30.16 -23.23
CA LEU A 283 -13.59 28.98 -22.88
C LEU A 283 -12.12 29.17 -23.24
N ARG A 284 -11.82 29.70 -24.44
CA ARG A 284 -10.43 30.02 -24.82
C ARG A 284 -9.79 31.02 -23.86
N SER A 285 -10.51 32.07 -23.50
CA SER A 285 -10.00 33.12 -22.61
C SER A 285 -9.81 32.62 -21.18
N ALA A 286 -10.72 31.78 -20.68
CA ALA A 286 -10.59 31.11 -19.39
C ALA A 286 -9.35 30.21 -19.36
N TYR A 287 -9.17 29.39 -20.41
CA TYR A 287 -8.01 28.53 -20.55
C TYR A 287 -6.69 29.32 -20.65
N ASP A 288 -6.66 30.40 -21.44
CA ASP A 288 -5.47 31.26 -21.58
C ASP A 288 -5.02 31.86 -20.24
N ARG A 289 -5.96 32.13 -19.32
CA ARG A 289 -5.65 32.57 -17.95
C ARG A 289 -5.08 31.42 -17.12
N ALA A 290 -5.75 30.28 -17.10
CA ALA A 290 -5.39 29.14 -16.27
C ALA A 290 -4.07 28.48 -16.68
N VAL A 291 -3.79 28.36 -17.98
CA VAL A 291 -2.54 27.75 -18.44
C VAL A 291 -1.33 28.67 -18.26
N ALA A 292 -1.51 30.00 -18.15
CA ALA A 292 -0.40 30.95 -18.19
C ALA A 292 0.66 30.66 -17.13
N GLU A 293 0.22 30.39 -15.90
CA GLU A 293 0.99 29.87 -14.78
C GLU A 293 0.01 28.94 -14.03
N PRO A 294 0.31 27.62 -13.88
CA PRO A 294 1.63 26.99 -13.88
C PRO A 294 2.09 26.29 -15.19
N TRP A 295 1.41 26.48 -16.33
CA TRP A 295 1.67 25.73 -17.58
C TRP A 295 1.32 24.23 -17.48
N LEU A 296 0.20 23.91 -16.83
CA LEU A 296 -0.34 22.56 -16.68
C LEU A 296 -1.67 22.42 -17.45
N PRO A 297 -2.11 21.19 -17.78
CA PRO A 297 -3.45 20.94 -18.27
C PRO A 297 -4.48 21.49 -17.29
N VAL A 298 -5.56 22.02 -17.84
CA VAL A 298 -6.58 22.69 -17.03
C VAL A 298 -7.78 21.76 -16.91
N PRO A 299 -8.30 21.47 -15.70
CA PRO A 299 -9.52 20.70 -15.54
C PRO A 299 -10.70 21.36 -16.24
N VAL A 300 -11.57 20.55 -16.87
CA VAL A 300 -12.76 21.06 -17.55
C VAL A 300 -13.69 21.79 -16.56
N GLU A 301 -13.75 21.34 -15.30
CA GLU A 301 -14.56 21.99 -14.25
C GLU A 301 -14.09 23.42 -13.99
N GLU A 302 -12.77 23.63 -13.85
CA GLU A 302 -12.19 24.96 -13.65
C GLU A 302 -12.58 25.91 -14.79
N LEU A 303 -12.53 25.44 -16.04
CA LEU A 303 -12.96 26.23 -17.20
C LEU A 303 -14.44 26.58 -17.16
N LEU A 304 -15.31 25.64 -16.79
CA LEU A 304 -16.74 25.89 -16.67
C LEU A 304 -17.01 26.94 -15.57
N LEU A 305 -16.36 26.82 -14.42
CA LEU A 305 -16.47 27.77 -13.31
C LEU A 305 -15.96 29.15 -13.72
N GLN A 306 -14.79 29.24 -14.34
CA GLN A 306 -14.20 30.49 -14.80
C GLN A 306 -15.06 31.17 -15.88
N VAL A 307 -15.63 30.41 -16.82
CA VAL A 307 -16.59 30.94 -17.80
C VAL A 307 -17.86 31.43 -17.11
N ARG A 308 -18.38 30.70 -16.12
CA ARG A 308 -19.53 31.14 -15.33
C ARG A 308 -19.23 32.41 -14.56
N VAL A 309 -18.02 32.63 -14.05
CA VAL A 309 -17.60 33.90 -13.43
C VAL A 309 -17.61 35.04 -14.46
N MET A 310 -17.01 34.81 -15.63
CA MET A 310 -16.90 35.80 -16.72
C MET A 310 -18.24 36.19 -17.34
N ASP A 311 -19.16 35.22 -17.47
CA ASP A 311 -20.51 35.42 -17.99
C ASP A 311 -21.56 34.64 -17.16
N PRO A 312 -22.37 35.35 -16.33
CA PRO A 312 -23.46 34.76 -15.56
C PRO A 312 -24.56 34.05 -16.36
N THR A 313 -24.57 34.17 -17.68
CA THR A 313 -25.57 33.58 -18.56
C THR A 313 -25.03 32.41 -19.38
N ALA A 314 -23.71 32.17 -19.36
CA ALA A 314 -23.11 31.02 -20.01
C ALA A 314 -23.72 29.72 -19.47
N PHE A 315 -24.07 28.80 -20.37
CA PHE A 315 -24.72 27.52 -20.04
C PHE A 315 -26.09 27.63 -19.35
N ALA A 316 -26.76 28.79 -19.36
CA ALA A 316 -28.14 28.92 -18.87
C ALA A 316 -29.19 28.28 -19.80
N THR A 317 -28.79 27.96 -21.03
CA THR A 317 -29.59 27.23 -22.03
C THR A 317 -28.72 26.17 -22.70
N PRO A 318 -29.30 25.09 -23.26
CA PRO A 318 -28.52 24.04 -23.91
C PRO A 318 -27.56 24.59 -24.98
N THR A 319 -26.28 24.24 -24.87
CA THR A 319 -25.21 24.57 -25.84
C THR A 319 -24.81 23.32 -26.63
N ALA A 320 -23.81 23.42 -27.52
CA ALA A 320 -23.13 22.21 -27.98
C ALA A 320 -22.42 21.51 -26.80
N PRO A 321 -22.11 20.20 -26.90
CA PRO A 321 -21.34 19.49 -25.87
C PRO A 321 -20.03 20.21 -25.56
N VAL A 322 -19.62 20.20 -24.29
CA VAL A 322 -18.44 20.97 -23.83
C VAL A 322 -17.19 20.53 -24.57
N SER A 323 -17.02 19.23 -24.80
CA SER A 323 -15.96 18.66 -25.64
C SER A 323 -15.91 19.26 -27.06
N THR A 324 -17.08 19.48 -27.68
CA THR A 324 -17.21 20.11 -29.00
C THR A 324 -16.83 21.60 -28.95
N LEU A 325 -17.24 22.31 -27.90
CA LEU A 325 -16.90 23.72 -27.71
C LEU A 325 -15.39 23.90 -27.45
N LEU A 326 -14.77 23.02 -26.67
CA LEU A 326 -13.33 23.00 -26.40
C LEU A 326 -12.53 22.72 -27.67
N ALA A 327 -12.95 21.73 -28.47
CA ALA A 327 -12.33 21.46 -29.77
C ALA A 327 -12.42 22.67 -30.71
N ALA A 328 -13.58 23.36 -30.74
CA ALA A 328 -13.75 24.60 -31.50
C ALA A 328 -12.88 25.76 -30.97
N ALA A 329 -12.51 25.75 -29.68
CA ALA A 329 -11.56 26.69 -29.06
C ALA A 329 -10.09 26.33 -29.34
N GLY A 330 -9.83 25.25 -30.09
CA GLY A 330 -8.48 24.75 -30.37
C GLY A 330 -7.83 24.04 -29.18
N LEU A 331 -8.64 23.41 -28.32
CA LEU A 331 -8.20 22.67 -27.16
C LEU A 331 -8.41 21.17 -27.39
N GLU A 332 -7.39 20.38 -27.08
CA GLU A 332 -7.45 18.93 -26.99
C GLU A 332 -7.94 18.55 -25.59
N VAL A 333 -8.91 17.63 -25.54
CA VAL A 333 -9.42 17.05 -24.29
C VAL A 333 -8.78 15.68 -24.11
N ARG A 334 -8.17 15.43 -22.95
CA ARG A 334 -7.74 14.09 -22.52
C ARG A 334 -8.40 13.81 -21.18
N ASP A 335 -9.32 12.85 -21.18
CA ASP A 335 -10.19 12.56 -20.04
C ASP A 335 -10.99 13.79 -19.57
N ILE A 336 -10.60 14.40 -18.45
CA ILE A 336 -11.26 15.56 -17.83
C ILE A 336 -10.39 16.82 -17.86
N GLU A 337 -9.22 16.74 -18.48
CA GLU A 337 -8.28 17.85 -18.59
C GLU A 337 -8.21 18.36 -20.03
N VAL A 338 -7.75 19.59 -20.20
CA VAL A 338 -7.55 20.18 -21.52
C VAL A 338 -6.19 20.84 -21.68
N ALA A 339 -5.67 20.80 -22.89
CA ALA A 339 -4.53 21.62 -23.28
C ALA A 339 -4.54 22.02 -24.76
N HIS A 340 -3.78 23.06 -25.09
CA HIS A 340 -3.62 23.54 -26.47
C HIS A 340 -2.39 22.96 -27.18
N ASP A 341 -1.44 22.37 -26.44
CA ASP A 341 -0.15 21.92 -26.96
C ASP A 341 0.41 20.74 -26.14
N GLU A 342 1.20 19.87 -26.78
CA GLU A 342 1.82 18.71 -26.12
C GLU A 342 2.82 19.09 -25.02
N SER A 343 3.44 20.28 -25.07
CA SER A 343 4.34 20.75 -24.01
C SER A 343 3.64 20.94 -22.66
N VAL A 344 2.34 21.24 -22.65
CA VAL A 344 1.54 21.38 -21.43
C VAL A 344 1.32 20.00 -20.79
N TRP A 345 0.96 19.00 -21.60
CA TRP A 345 0.86 17.61 -21.15
C TRP A 345 2.21 17.05 -20.69
N GLN A 346 3.30 17.41 -21.38
CA GLN A 346 4.67 17.07 -20.96
C GLN A 346 5.00 17.65 -19.59
N ASN A 347 4.69 18.92 -19.33
CA ASN A 347 4.97 19.57 -18.06
C ASN A 347 4.25 18.87 -16.89
N ALA A 348 2.97 18.50 -17.06
CA ALA A 348 2.24 17.72 -16.06
C ALA A 348 2.89 16.38 -15.77
N ARG A 349 3.26 15.63 -16.82
CA ARG A 349 3.95 14.34 -16.64
C ARG A 349 5.28 14.51 -15.90
N GLN A 350 6.04 15.55 -16.20
CA GLN A 350 7.29 15.85 -15.50
C GLN A 350 7.06 16.21 -14.04
N GLY A 351 6.01 16.98 -13.73
CA GLY A 351 5.60 17.31 -12.36
C GLY A 351 5.19 16.07 -11.57
N SER A 352 4.30 15.24 -12.12
CA SER A 352 3.86 14.00 -11.48
C SER A 352 5.02 13.01 -11.28
N ARG A 353 5.93 12.91 -12.26
CA ARG A 353 7.17 12.12 -12.14
C ARG A 353 8.03 12.63 -10.99
N MET A 354 8.29 13.93 -10.93
CA MET A 354 9.10 14.54 -9.88
C MET A 354 8.54 14.19 -8.50
N PHE A 355 7.22 14.31 -8.33
CA PHE A 355 6.55 13.97 -7.08
C PHE A 355 6.74 12.49 -6.71
N ARG A 356 6.55 11.55 -7.66
CA ARG A 356 6.77 10.12 -7.42
C ARG A 356 8.22 9.80 -7.05
N LEU A 357 9.18 10.34 -7.81
CA LEU A 357 10.60 10.06 -7.60
C LEU A 357 11.13 10.65 -6.28
N MET A 358 10.57 11.79 -5.83
CA MET A 358 10.94 12.41 -4.55
C MET A 358 10.68 11.49 -3.35
N ASN A 359 9.72 10.58 -3.45
CA ASN A 359 9.44 9.59 -2.40
C ASN A 359 10.39 8.38 -2.43
N GLN A 360 11.14 8.18 -3.52
CA GLN A 360 11.96 6.98 -3.74
C GLN A 360 13.47 7.28 -3.76
N LEU A 361 13.86 8.52 -4.03
CA LEU A 361 15.25 8.93 -4.23
C LEU A 361 15.65 10.07 -3.30
N ASP A 362 16.92 10.09 -2.91
CA ASP A 362 17.51 11.24 -2.20
C ASP A 362 17.73 12.45 -3.14
N GLY A 363 17.98 13.62 -2.56
CA GLY A 363 18.03 14.88 -3.32
C GLY A 363 19.13 14.96 -4.39
N GLU A 364 20.27 14.29 -4.20
CA GLU A 364 21.35 14.28 -5.21
C GLU A 364 20.97 13.38 -6.40
N LEU A 365 20.47 12.17 -6.15
CA LEU A 365 20.05 11.24 -7.21
C LEU A 365 18.77 11.69 -7.92
N LEU A 366 17.83 12.29 -7.19
CA LEU A 366 16.56 12.78 -7.73
C LEU A 366 16.77 13.76 -8.89
N SER A 367 17.69 14.71 -8.73
CA SER A 367 17.97 15.72 -9.76
C SER A 367 18.55 15.09 -11.03
N GLU A 368 19.53 14.19 -10.89
CA GLU A 368 20.18 13.52 -12.03
C GLU A 368 19.20 12.58 -12.77
N VAL A 369 18.46 11.76 -12.04
CA VAL A 369 17.45 10.84 -12.62
C VAL A 369 16.36 11.61 -13.34
N THR A 370 15.85 12.69 -12.74
CA THR A 370 14.80 13.49 -13.36
C THR A 370 15.27 14.18 -14.63
N GLU A 371 16.46 14.77 -14.64
CA GLU A 371 17.05 15.38 -15.86
C GLU A 371 17.17 14.34 -16.98
N VAL A 372 17.67 13.15 -16.65
CA VAL A 372 17.81 12.05 -17.61
C VAL A 372 16.46 11.62 -18.17
N LEU A 373 15.46 11.35 -17.31
CA LEU A 373 14.14 10.91 -17.75
C LEU A 373 13.43 11.97 -18.60
N ASN A 374 13.51 13.24 -18.22
CA ASN A 374 12.92 14.35 -18.99
C ASN A 374 13.52 14.44 -20.40
N SER A 375 14.83 14.16 -20.55
CA SER A 375 15.47 14.11 -21.87
C SER A 375 15.01 12.92 -22.74
N LEU A 376 14.48 11.85 -22.15
CA LEU A 376 13.94 10.70 -22.88
C LEU A 376 12.56 10.98 -23.49
N ASP A 377 11.80 11.91 -22.91
CA ASP A 377 10.48 12.33 -23.40
C ASP A 377 10.57 13.29 -24.60
N GLU A 378 11.76 13.81 -24.90
CA GLU A 378 11.96 14.70 -26.04
C GLU A 378 11.63 13.99 -27.37
N ALA A 379 10.89 14.67 -28.24
CA ALA A 379 10.49 14.13 -29.54
C ALA A 379 11.70 13.66 -30.37
N GLN A 380 12.85 14.33 -30.21
CA GLN A 380 14.14 13.95 -30.79
C GLN A 380 15.14 13.58 -29.69
N LEU A 381 15.12 12.32 -29.27
CA LEU A 381 16.14 11.81 -28.35
C LEU A 381 17.53 11.86 -28.97
N ASP A 382 18.41 12.69 -28.41
CA ASP A 382 19.80 12.76 -28.84
C ASP A 382 20.59 11.51 -28.38
N ALA A 383 21.60 11.10 -29.16
CA ALA A 383 22.38 9.90 -28.86
C ALA A 383 23.30 10.03 -27.63
N ALA A 384 23.55 11.24 -27.12
CA ALA A 384 24.28 11.47 -25.87
C ALA A 384 23.36 11.32 -24.65
N ALA A 385 22.14 11.86 -24.68
CA ALA A 385 21.08 11.69 -23.71
C ALA A 385 20.73 10.21 -23.54
N ALA A 386 20.50 9.50 -24.65
CA ALA A 386 20.28 8.05 -24.62
C ALA A 386 21.44 7.30 -23.95
N ARG A 387 22.69 7.72 -24.17
CA ARG A 387 23.86 7.09 -23.53
C ARG A 387 24.03 7.47 -22.07
N ARG A 388 23.63 8.67 -21.65
CA ARG A 388 23.58 9.08 -20.24
C ARG A 388 22.56 8.23 -19.49
N ALA A 389 21.35 8.09 -20.04
CA ALA A 389 20.32 7.21 -19.51
C ALA A 389 20.81 5.77 -19.33
N LEU A 390 21.38 5.17 -20.38
CA LEU A 390 21.91 3.81 -20.31
C LEU A 390 23.09 3.63 -19.33
N ALA A 391 23.83 4.70 -19.02
CA ALA A 391 24.88 4.65 -18.02
C ALA A 391 24.31 4.73 -16.60
N LEU A 392 23.33 5.60 -16.38
CA LEU A 392 22.65 5.76 -15.08
C LEU A 392 21.88 4.48 -14.71
N PHE A 393 21.14 3.91 -15.65
CA PHE A 393 20.31 2.73 -15.44
C PHE A 393 21.13 1.42 -15.34
N HIS A 394 22.46 1.50 -15.49
CA HIS A 394 23.34 0.35 -15.23
C HIS A 394 23.41 0.03 -13.72
N ASP A 395 23.16 1.02 -12.87
CA ASP A 395 23.05 0.83 -11.43
C ASP A 395 21.77 0.03 -11.08
N PRO A 396 21.89 -1.19 -10.53
CA PRO A 396 20.73 -1.98 -10.13
C PRO A 396 19.79 -1.29 -9.14
N ALA A 397 20.30 -0.38 -8.28
CA ALA A 397 19.48 0.34 -7.31
C ALA A 397 18.51 1.33 -7.98
N LEU A 398 18.89 1.86 -9.16
CA LEU A 398 18.07 2.80 -9.93
C LEU A 398 17.25 2.10 -11.02
N LEU A 399 17.70 0.93 -11.48
CA LEU A 399 17.11 0.27 -12.66
C LEU A 399 15.61 -0.02 -12.50
N GLU A 400 15.19 -0.59 -11.36
CA GLU A 400 13.78 -0.95 -11.14
C GLU A 400 12.91 0.32 -11.02
N VAL A 401 13.32 1.29 -10.21
CA VAL A 401 12.65 2.60 -10.07
C VAL A 401 12.43 3.27 -11.43
N VAL A 402 13.48 3.30 -12.25
CA VAL A 402 13.44 3.87 -13.59
C VAL A 402 12.59 3.03 -14.55
N ALA A 403 12.66 1.70 -14.46
CA ALA A 403 11.91 0.82 -15.33
C ALA A 403 10.41 0.97 -15.08
N ASP A 404 10.01 1.05 -13.82
CA ASP A 404 8.63 1.32 -13.42
C ASP A 404 8.18 2.70 -13.89
N GLU A 405 9.02 3.73 -13.79
CA GLU A 405 8.68 5.07 -14.32
C GLU A 405 8.67 5.15 -15.86
N LEU A 406 9.43 4.33 -16.57
CA LEU A 406 9.47 4.35 -18.05
C LEU A 406 8.41 3.46 -18.69
N ILE A 407 8.14 2.31 -18.10
CA ILE A 407 7.32 1.25 -18.69
C ILE A 407 5.98 1.12 -17.97
N GLY A 408 5.93 1.45 -16.67
CA GLY A 408 4.71 1.44 -15.88
C GLY A 408 4.32 0.07 -15.32
N GLY A 409 3.29 0.12 -14.48
CA GLY A 409 2.40 -1.00 -14.22
C GLY A 409 1.51 -1.30 -15.43
N GLU A 410 0.76 -2.39 -15.37
CA GLU A 410 0.01 -2.89 -16.54
C GLU A 410 -1.25 -2.09 -16.92
N ASP A 411 -1.65 -1.15 -16.07
CA ASP A 411 -2.87 -0.37 -16.24
C ASP A 411 -2.65 0.98 -16.96
N ASP A 412 -1.44 1.27 -17.44
CA ASP A 412 -1.16 2.43 -18.30
C ASP A 412 -0.72 2.03 -19.72
N PRO A 413 -1.67 1.75 -20.64
CA PRO A 413 -1.38 1.46 -22.04
C PRO A 413 -0.61 2.57 -22.76
N GLN A 414 -0.76 3.83 -22.34
CA GLN A 414 -0.08 4.96 -22.98
C GLN A 414 1.42 4.96 -22.61
N GLN A 415 1.75 4.61 -21.37
CA GLN A 415 3.13 4.49 -20.93
C GLN A 415 3.84 3.33 -21.65
N VAL A 416 3.18 2.17 -21.80
CA VAL A 416 3.70 1.05 -22.58
C VAL A 416 3.94 1.44 -24.05
N GLU A 417 3.00 2.16 -24.68
CA GLU A 417 3.16 2.64 -26.07
C GLU A 417 4.35 3.60 -26.21
N ARG A 418 4.54 4.53 -25.27
CA ARG A 418 5.69 5.45 -25.24
C ARG A 418 7.00 4.68 -25.06
N ALA A 419 7.04 3.72 -24.13
CA ALA A 419 8.19 2.85 -23.92
C ALA A 419 8.54 2.07 -25.21
N ALA A 420 7.54 1.57 -25.93
CA ALA A 420 7.71 0.87 -27.21
C ALA A 420 8.34 1.76 -28.30
N ALA A 421 8.05 3.07 -28.30
CA ALA A 421 8.71 4.02 -29.19
C ALA A 421 10.15 4.37 -28.74
N LEU A 422 10.43 4.32 -27.44
CA LEU A 422 11.71 4.69 -26.82
C LEU A 422 12.77 3.59 -26.91
N VAL A 423 12.42 2.35 -26.55
CA VAL A 423 13.36 1.22 -26.44
C VAL A 423 14.21 0.99 -27.71
N PRO A 424 13.66 1.04 -28.95
CA PRO A 424 14.47 0.91 -30.16
C PRO A 424 15.54 2.00 -30.31
N ARG A 425 15.28 3.21 -29.82
CA ARG A 425 16.24 4.33 -29.84
C ARG A 425 17.37 4.11 -28.85
N LEU A 426 17.05 3.61 -27.65
CA LEU A 426 18.04 3.20 -26.66
C LEU A 426 18.94 2.07 -27.18
N LEU A 427 18.36 1.03 -27.78
CA LEU A 427 19.10 -0.05 -28.44
C LEU A 427 20.03 0.47 -29.54
N ALA A 428 19.59 1.42 -30.35
CA ALA A 428 20.42 2.02 -31.39
C ALA A 428 21.60 2.86 -30.82
N ALA A 429 21.43 3.46 -29.65
CA ALA A 429 22.47 4.25 -28.97
C ALA A 429 23.47 3.40 -28.16
N ALA A 430 23.11 2.15 -27.83
CA ALA A 430 23.85 1.23 -26.99
C ALA A 430 25.13 0.66 -27.65
N ALA A 431 26.21 1.44 -27.61
CA ALA A 431 27.49 1.07 -28.22
C ALA A 431 28.44 0.27 -27.30
N ARG A 432 28.24 0.33 -25.97
CA ARG A 432 29.10 -0.32 -24.97
C ARG A 432 28.40 -1.55 -24.36
N PRO A 433 29.14 -2.56 -23.89
CA PRO A 433 28.56 -3.76 -23.29
C PRO A 433 27.50 -3.47 -22.20
N GLY A 434 27.81 -2.61 -21.21
CA GLY A 434 26.84 -2.27 -20.16
C GLY A 434 25.61 -1.54 -20.68
N HIS A 435 25.76 -0.66 -21.69
CA HIS A 435 24.61 0.00 -22.31
C HIS A 435 23.74 -1.00 -23.08
N GLN A 436 24.36 -2.00 -23.73
CA GLN A 436 23.65 -3.06 -24.42
C GLN A 436 22.91 -3.95 -23.44
N ALA A 437 23.52 -4.26 -22.29
CA ALA A 437 22.89 -5.01 -21.22
C ALA A 437 21.61 -4.32 -20.73
N VAL A 438 21.70 -3.04 -20.37
CA VAL A 438 20.55 -2.22 -19.94
C VAL A 438 19.48 -2.13 -21.03
N ALA A 439 19.85 -1.75 -22.26
CA ALA A 439 18.88 -1.57 -23.34
C ALA A 439 18.13 -2.87 -23.69
N HIS A 440 18.82 -4.01 -23.66
CA HIS A 440 18.19 -5.31 -23.87
C HIS A 440 17.37 -5.79 -22.67
N TRP A 441 17.72 -5.38 -21.45
CA TRP A 441 16.91 -5.65 -20.27
C TRP A 441 15.59 -4.86 -20.32
N LEU A 442 15.63 -3.56 -20.63
CA LEU A 442 14.41 -2.75 -20.82
C LEU A 442 13.54 -3.30 -21.95
N ALA A 443 14.15 -3.76 -23.05
CA ALA A 443 13.43 -4.42 -24.13
C ALA A 443 12.74 -5.72 -23.70
N ALA A 444 13.33 -6.45 -22.73
CA ALA A 444 12.72 -7.64 -22.19
C ALA A 444 11.52 -7.32 -21.29
N VAL A 445 11.65 -6.32 -20.40
CA VAL A 445 10.54 -5.87 -19.53
C VAL A 445 9.36 -5.40 -20.38
N LEU A 446 9.60 -4.57 -21.40
CA LEU A 446 8.56 -4.12 -22.32
C LEU A 446 7.89 -5.30 -23.05
N ALA A 447 8.69 -6.24 -23.57
CA ALA A 447 8.15 -7.41 -24.26
C ALA A 447 7.29 -8.30 -23.34
N GLU A 448 7.61 -8.37 -22.05
CA GLU A 448 6.75 -9.05 -21.07
C GLU A 448 5.42 -8.34 -20.86
N ARG A 449 5.43 -7.00 -20.72
CA ARG A 449 4.19 -6.21 -20.59
C ARG A 449 3.27 -6.37 -21.80
N GLU A 450 3.84 -6.60 -22.98
CA GLU A 450 3.09 -6.91 -24.21
C GLU A 450 2.74 -8.40 -24.39
N GLY A 451 3.07 -9.27 -23.43
CA GLY A 451 2.83 -10.72 -23.50
C GLY A 451 3.74 -11.48 -24.48
N ARG A 452 4.80 -10.85 -25.00
CA ARG A 452 5.75 -11.43 -25.97
C ARG A 452 6.94 -12.12 -25.28
N VAL A 453 6.65 -13.14 -24.47
CA VAL A 453 7.64 -13.81 -23.60
C VAL A 453 8.86 -14.39 -24.34
N GLU A 454 8.71 -14.88 -25.56
CA GLU A 454 9.84 -15.41 -26.36
C GLU A 454 10.81 -14.30 -26.78
N ASP A 455 10.29 -13.12 -27.13
CA ASP A 455 11.10 -11.95 -27.49
C ASP A 455 11.80 -11.37 -26.27
N ALA A 456 11.13 -11.43 -25.11
CA ALA A 456 11.72 -11.05 -23.83
C ALA A 456 12.92 -11.95 -23.49
N GLU A 457 12.77 -13.28 -23.59
CA GLU A 457 13.87 -14.21 -23.35
C GLU A 457 15.04 -13.99 -24.32
N ALA A 458 14.75 -13.76 -25.61
CA ALA A 458 15.77 -13.45 -26.61
C ALA A 458 16.55 -12.16 -26.29
N SER A 459 15.86 -11.15 -25.75
CA SER A 459 16.44 -9.90 -25.29
C SER A 459 17.31 -10.11 -24.05
N LEU A 460 16.83 -10.86 -23.04
CA LEU A 460 17.62 -11.22 -21.85
C LEU A 460 18.90 -12.00 -22.20
N ARG A 461 18.83 -12.95 -23.14
CA ARG A 461 20.03 -13.65 -23.65
C ARG A 461 21.01 -12.68 -24.31
N SER A 462 20.53 -11.62 -24.95
CA SER A 462 21.39 -10.57 -25.53
C SER A 462 22.01 -9.70 -24.45
N ALA A 463 21.26 -9.35 -23.40
CA ALA A 463 21.76 -8.61 -22.25
C ALA A 463 22.88 -9.38 -21.53
N VAL A 464 22.65 -10.65 -21.17
CA VAL A 464 23.65 -11.51 -20.50
C VAL A 464 24.86 -11.78 -21.39
N ARG A 465 24.70 -11.86 -22.73
CA ARG A 465 25.85 -11.94 -23.64
C ARG A 465 26.70 -10.67 -23.64
N ALA A 466 26.07 -9.51 -23.53
CA ALA A 466 26.77 -8.24 -23.46
C ALA A 466 27.51 -8.11 -22.12
N GLU A 467 26.86 -8.44 -21.01
CA GLU A 467 27.45 -8.39 -19.67
C GLU A 467 27.07 -9.61 -18.81
N PRO A 468 27.90 -10.67 -18.80
CA PRO A 468 27.56 -11.95 -18.16
C PRO A 468 27.44 -11.94 -16.64
N SER A 469 27.94 -10.89 -15.97
CA SER A 469 27.95 -10.77 -14.50
C SER A 469 27.01 -9.67 -13.99
N TRP A 470 26.24 -9.03 -14.87
CA TRP A 470 25.31 -7.98 -14.46
C TRP A 470 24.05 -8.62 -13.88
N GLY A 471 23.90 -8.51 -12.55
CA GLY A 471 22.88 -9.16 -11.73
C GLY A 471 21.46 -9.12 -12.32
N PRO A 472 20.92 -7.93 -12.67
CA PRO A 472 19.54 -7.80 -13.14
C PRO A 472 19.20 -8.65 -14.37
N ALA A 473 20.09 -8.70 -15.37
CA ALA A 473 19.86 -9.51 -16.56
C ALA A 473 20.03 -11.01 -16.32
N VAL A 474 20.97 -11.38 -15.46
CA VAL A 474 21.24 -12.79 -15.14
C VAL A 474 20.12 -13.38 -14.28
N ASP A 475 19.63 -12.67 -13.27
CA ASP A 475 18.51 -13.10 -12.44
C ASP A 475 17.25 -13.33 -13.29
N ARG A 476 16.88 -12.35 -14.11
CA ARG A 476 15.69 -12.44 -14.96
C ARG A 476 15.82 -13.57 -15.99
N LEU A 477 17.00 -13.77 -16.59
CA LEU A 477 17.22 -14.92 -17.49
C LEU A 477 17.13 -16.27 -16.75
N ALA A 478 17.67 -16.34 -15.54
CA ALA A 478 17.58 -17.55 -14.70
C ALA A 478 16.12 -17.89 -14.37
N TRP A 479 15.30 -16.88 -14.10
CA TRP A 479 13.86 -17.05 -13.89
C TRP A 479 13.15 -17.65 -15.11
N TYR A 480 13.46 -17.20 -16.35
CA TYR A 480 12.93 -17.84 -17.57
C TYR A 480 13.35 -19.30 -17.71
N HIS A 481 14.61 -19.62 -17.39
CA HIS A 481 15.07 -21.01 -17.39
C HIS A 481 14.33 -21.83 -16.32
N SER A 482 14.08 -21.25 -15.15
CA SER A 482 13.25 -21.87 -14.11
C SER A 482 11.87 -22.18 -14.66
N ASP A 483 11.16 -21.21 -15.22
CA ASP A 483 9.81 -21.38 -15.79
C ASP A 483 9.76 -22.52 -16.82
N ARG A 484 10.78 -22.62 -17.69
CA ARG A 484 10.90 -23.71 -18.69
C ARG A 484 11.22 -25.10 -18.14
N GLY A 485 11.36 -25.25 -16.82
CA GLY A 485 11.77 -26.50 -16.21
C GLY A 485 13.29 -26.78 -16.30
N ASP A 486 14.11 -25.77 -16.62
CA ASP A 486 15.57 -25.89 -16.74
C ASP A 486 16.28 -25.52 -15.43
N ALA A 487 16.02 -26.32 -14.39
CA ALA A 487 16.51 -26.08 -13.03
C ALA A 487 18.05 -25.96 -12.96
N GLU A 488 18.78 -26.75 -13.74
CA GLU A 488 20.24 -26.74 -13.76
C GLU A 488 20.79 -25.41 -14.29
N THR A 489 20.24 -24.92 -15.41
CA THR A 489 20.69 -23.65 -15.99
C THR A 489 20.30 -22.47 -15.10
N ALA A 490 19.08 -22.46 -14.57
CA ALA A 490 18.61 -21.44 -13.63
C ALA A 490 19.51 -21.34 -12.40
N LEU A 491 19.79 -22.47 -11.73
CA LEU A 491 20.70 -22.51 -10.57
C LEU A 491 22.11 -22.03 -10.90
N ASN A 492 22.65 -22.42 -12.05
CA ASN A 492 24.00 -22.01 -12.45
C ASN A 492 24.09 -20.49 -12.68
N LEU A 493 23.05 -19.89 -13.28
CA LEU A 493 22.97 -18.45 -13.49
C LEU A 493 22.84 -17.71 -12.15
N TRP A 494 21.87 -18.08 -11.31
CA TRP A 494 21.66 -17.47 -9.98
C TRP A 494 22.90 -17.56 -9.08
N ARG A 495 23.55 -18.72 -9.01
CA ARG A 495 24.81 -18.87 -8.27
C ARG A 495 25.94 -18.05 -8.87
N GLY A 496 25.94 -17.85 -10.19
CA GLY A 496 26.91 -17.01 -10.90
C GLY A 496 26.88 -15.55 -10.44
N VAL A 497 25.76 -15.07 -9.92
CA VAL A 497 25.59 -13.73 -9.34
C VAL A 497 25.50 -13.72 -7.81
N GLY A 498 25.88 -14.82 -7.16
CA GLY A 498 26.01 -14.90 -5.70
C GLY A 498 24.75 -15.31 -4.94
N ALA A 499 23.69 -15.73 -5.62
CA ALA A 499 22.50 -16.26 -4.95
C ALA A 499 22.76 -17.67 -4.36
N THR A 500 22.23 -17.91 -3.17
CA THR A 500 22.36 -19.14 -2.39
C THR A 500 21.01 -19.53 -1.78
N ALA A 501 20.88 -20.77 -1.28
CA ALA A 501 19.64 -21.20 -0.61
C ALA A 501 19.30 -20.39 0.66
N THR A 502 20.24 -19.63 1.22
CA THR A 502 20.00 -18.78 2.39
C THR A 502 19.38 -17.44 2.04
N ASN A 503 19.65 -16.88 0.86
CA ASN A 503 19.19 -15.55 0.45
C ASN A 503 18.27 -15.56 -0.80
N SER A 504 17.94 -16.74 -1.33
CA SER A 504 17.08 -16.89 -2.50
C SER A 504 16.20 -18.13 -2.38
N ASP A 505 14.88 -17.92 -2.35
CA ASP A 505 13.89 -19.01 -2.34
C ASP A 505 13.85 -19.77 -3.67
N ASP A 506 14.20 -19.11 -4.77
CA ASP A 506 14.42 -19.73 -6.07
C ASP A 506 15.51 -20.82 -5.99
N VAL A 507 16.69 -20.45 -5.47
CA VAL A 507 17.80 -21.38 -5.31
C VAL A 507 17.45 -22.49 -4.32
N ARG A 508 16.85 -22.15 -3.17
CA ARG A 508 16.42 -23.11 -2.14
C ARG A 508 15.46 -24.16 -2.72
N THR A 509 14.50 -23.73 -3.52
CA THR A 509 13.51 -24.61 -4.15
C THR A 509 14.19 -25.55 -5.16
N LEU A 510 15.00 -25.00 -6.07
CA LEU A 510 15.62 -25.78 -7.14
C LEU A 510 16.71 -26.75 -6.66
N GLU A 511 17.45 -26.41 -5.60
CA GLU A 511 18.50 -27.27 -5.05
C GLU A 511 17.97 -28.65 -4.64
N SER A 512 16.74 -28.70 -4.15
CA SER A 512 16.07 -29.95 -3.76
C SER A 512 15.67 -30.82 -4.96
N LEU A 513 15.56 -30.23 -6.16
CA LEU A 513 15.02 -30.86 -7.37
C LEU A 513 16.08 -31.36 -8.34
N VAL A 514 17.31 -30.80 -8.27
CA VAL A 514 18.38 -31.24 -9.17
C VAL A 514 18.89 -32.63 -8.78
N ILE A 515 18.68 -33.59 -9.69
CA ILE A 515 19.21 -34.94 -9.58
C ILE A 515 20.65 -34.93 -10.10
N PRO A 516 21.68 -35.23 -9.27
CA PRO A 516 23.06 -35.28 -9.72
C PRO A 516 23.26 -36.24 -10.90
N ALA A 517 24.08 -35.88 -11.89
CA ALA A 517 24.36 -36.71 -13.07
C ALA A 517 24.84 -38.15 -12.74
N ALA A 518 25.47 -38.34 -11.58
CA ALA A 518 25.89 -39.64 -11.07
C ALA A 518 24.73 -40.58 -10.68
N ARG A 519 23.48 -40.07 -10.56
CA ARG A 519 22.27 -40.85 -10.26
C ARG A 519 21.46 -41.24 -11.49
N LEU A 520 21.84 -40.79 -12.70
CA LEU A 520 21.13 -41.16 -13.92
C LEU A 520 21.43 -42.63 -14.27
N PRO A 521 20.42 -43.46 -14.57
CA PRO A 521 20.61 -44.86 -14.92
C PRO A 521 21.48 -45.00 -16.18
N GLY A 522 22.27 -46.07 -16.23
CA GLY A 522 23.00 -46.44 -17.43
C GLY A 522 22.07 -46.57 -18.64
N ARG A 523 22.58 -46.34 -19.86
CA ARG A 523 21.79 -46.30 -21.12
C ARG A 523 20.79 -47.46 -21.30
N ASN A 524 21.07 -48.65 -20.75
CA ASN A 524 20.20 -49.82 -20.84
C ASN A 524 19.45 -50.18 -19.54
N GLU A 525 19.66 -49.44 -18.47
CA GLU A 525 18.99 -49.63 -17.17
C GLU A 525 17.55 -49.07 -17.19
N PRO A 526 16.69 -49.51 -16.26
CA PRO A 526 15.36 -48.91 -16.07
C PRO A 526 15.45 -47.41 -15.89
N CYS A 527 14.60 -46.67 -16.59
CA CYS A 527 14.60 -45.21 -16.56
C CYS A 527 14.21 -44.68 -15.17
N TRP A 528 14.83 -43.58 -14.76
CA TRP A 528 14.62 -42.91 -13.46
C TRP A 528 13.19 -42.43 -13.24
N CYS A 529 12.39 -42.26 -14.31
CA CYS A 529 11.00 -41.80 -14.24
C CYS A 529 10.00 -42.87 -13.75
N GLY A 530 10.45 -44.07 -13.38
CA GLY A 530 9.57 -45.14 -12.88
C GLY A 530 8.73 -45.85 -13.94
N SER A 531 8.89 -45.51 -15.23
CA SER A 531 8.12 -46.12 -16.34
C SER A 531 8.44 -47.59 -16.63
N GLY A 532 9.51 -48.14 -16.04
CA GLY A 532 10.01 -49.49 -16.31
C GLY A 532 10.67 -49.67 -17.70
N ARG A 533 10.70 -48.64 -18.56
CA ARG A 533 11.36 -48.68 -19.88
C ARG A 533 12.87 -48.47 -19.76
N LYS A 534 13.67 -48.96 -20.73
CA LYS A 534 15.12 -48.71 -20.78
C LYS A 534 15.39 -47.21 -20.98
N PHE A 535 16.38 -46.65 -20.29
CA PHE A 535 16.71 -45.22 -20.33
C PHE A 535 16.86 -44.70 -21.78
N LYS A 536 17.54 -45.45 -22.66
CA LYS A 536 17.69 -45.10 -24.10
C LYS A 536 16.41 -45.01 -24.92
N GLN A 537 15.33 -45.63 -24.46
CA GLN A 537 14.03 -45.66 -25.14
C GLN A 537 12.99 -44.80 -24.43
N CYS A 538 13.41 -44.09 -23.37
CA CYS A 538 12.53 -43.28 -22.55
C CYS A 538 13.01 -41.83 -22.52
N HIS A 539 14.07 -41.52 -21.75
CA HIS A 539 14.51 -40.15 -21.48
C HIS A 539 15.97 -39.87 -21.88
N LEU A 540 16.60 -40.73 -22.68
CA LEU A 540 17.98 -40.46 -23.15
C LEU A 540 17.99 -39.27 -24.10
N GLY A 541 18.61 -38.17 -23.66
CA GLY A 541 18.60 -36.89 -24.38
C GLY A 541 17.46 -35.95 -23.98
N GLN A 542 16.58 -36.36 -23.07
CA GLN A 542 15.60 -35.50 -22.42
C GLN A 542 16.12 -35.07 -21.05
N ARG A 543 15.84 -33.83 -20.64
CA ARG A 543 16.19 -33.32 -19.31
C ARG A 543 15.34 -34.04 -18.26
N ALA A 544 15.96 -34.46 -17.17
CA ALA A 544 15.28 -35.23 -16.14
C ALA A 544 14.49 -34.31 -15.19
N LEU A 545 13.19 -34.15 -15.46
CA LEU A 545 12.27 -33.48 -14.53
C LEU A 545 11.77 -34.47 -13.48
N PRO A 546 11.76 -34.12 -12.18
CA PRO A 546 11.07 -34.90 -11.17
C PRO A 546 9.58 -35.12 -11.51
N PRO A 547 8.94 -36.17 -10.99
CA PRO A 547 7.49 -36.35 -11.12
C PRO A 547 6.70 -35.12 -10.62
N LEU A 548 5.51 -34.87 -11.19
CA LEU A 548 4.67 -33.70 -10.82
C LEU A 548 4.48 -33.51 -9.30
N PRO A 549 4.26 -34.56 -8.48
CA PRO A 549 4.14 -34.37 -7.03
C PRO A 549 5.37 -33.77 -6.35
N GLU A 550 6.57 -33.90 -6.93
CA GLU A 550 7.78 -33.25 -6.37
C GLU A 550 7.98 -31.83 -6.94
N ARG A 551 7.22 -31.43 -7.98
CA ARG A 551 7.32 -30.12 -8.63
C ARG A 551 6.24 -29.12 -8.18
N VAL A 552 5.27 -29.54 -7.37
CA VAL A 552 4.21 -28.65 -6.82
C VAL A 552 4.80 -27.39 -6.20
N GLY A 553 5.74 -27.52 -5.26
CA GLY A 553 6.39 -26.37 -4.63
C GLY A 553 7.19 -25.51 -5.62
N TRP A 554 7.70 -26.09 -6.71
CA TRP A 554 8.35 -25.32 -7.77
C TRP A 554 7.35 -24.50 -8.57
N LEU A 555 6.19 -25.05 -8.91
CA LEU A 555 5.14 -24.30 -9.59
C LEU A 555 4.63 -23.14 -8.72
N CYS A 556 4.43 -23.36 -7.41
CA CYS A 556 4.14 -22.28 -6.47
C CYS A 556 5.24 -21.22 -6.46
N ARG A 557 6.51 -21.62 -6.43
CA ARG A 557 7.64 -20.69 -6.47
C ARG A 557 7.67 -19.87 -7.77
N LYS A 558 7.35 -20.46 -8.93
CA LYS A 558 7.25 -19.71 -10.20
C LYS A 558 6.18 -18.62 -10.15
N ALA A 559 5.01 -18.93 -9.59
CA ALA A 559 3.92 -17.97 -9.44
C ALA A 559 4.30 -16.83 -8.46
N ALA A 560 4.93 -17.15 -7.33
CA ALA A 560 5.46 -16.12 -6.42
C ALA A 560 6.57 -15.28 -7.06
N ALA A 561 7.50 -15.92 -7.78
CA ALA A 561 8.58 -15.25 -8.52
C ALA A 561 8.04 -14.32 -9.62
N PHE A 562 6.88 -14.64 -10.19
CA PHE A 562 6.17 -13.76 -11.12
C PHE A 562 5.70 -12.49 -10.41
N LEU A 563 5.05 -12.56 -9.26
CA LEU A 563 4.66 -11.38 -8.48
C LEU A 563 5.87 -10.52 -8.08
N GLU A 564 6.94 -11.14 -7.58
CA GLU A 564 8.13 -10.41 -7.09
C GLU A 564 8.87 -9.61 -8.17
N ARG A 565 8.75 -10.00 -9.45
CA ARG A 565 9.51 -9.40 -10.57
C ARG A 565 8.65 -8.50 -11.46
N ARG A 566 7.51 -8.06 -10.94
CA ARG A 566 6.52 -7.25 -11.65
C ARG A 566 6.56 -5.76 -11.33
N GLY A 567 7.40 -5.34 -10.40
CA GLY A 567 7.65 -3.92 -10.10
C GLY A 567 6.74 -3.36 -9.01
N ASP A 568 6.71 -2.04 -8.90
CA ASP A 568 6.10 -1.32 -7.77
C ASP A 568 4.59 -1.54 -7.64
N HIS A 569 3.86 -1.68 -8.75
CA HIS A 569 2.42 -1.95 -8.72
C HIS A 569 2.07 -3.23 -7.94
N THR A 570 2.79 -4.34 -8.21
CA THR A 570 2.60 -5.59 -7.46
C THR A 570 3.08 -5.48 -6.02
N SER A 571 4.12 -4.68 -5.76
CA SER A 571 4.59 -4.42 -4.39
C SER A 571 3.52 -3.73 -3.55
N ASN A 572 2.82 -2.74 -4.12
CA ASN A 572 1.71 -2.05 -3.44
C ASN A 572 0.54 -3.00 -3.17
N VAL A 573 0.15 -3.83 -4.15
CA VAL A 573 -0.90 -4.85 -3.94
C VAL A 573 -0.54 -5.79 -2.79
N VAL A 574 0.69 -6.32 -2.77
CA VAL A 574 1.15 -7.21 -1.69
C VAL A 574 1.19 -6.48 -0.35
N TYR A 575 1.61 -5.22 -0.34
CA TYR A 575 1.67 -4.39 0.87
C TYR A 575 0.27 -4.17 1.46
N GLU A 576 -0.71 -3.80 0.64
CA GLU A 576 -2.10 -3.60 1.07
C GLU A 576 -2.70 -4.87 1.68
N HIS A 577 -2.45 -6.03 1.06
CA HIS A 577 -2.88 -7.31 1.60
C HIS A 577 -2.14 -7.65 2.91
N ALA A 578 -0.84 -7.34 3.01
CA ALA A 578 -0.08 -7.51 4.25
C ALA A 578 -0.61 -6.61 5.37
N ALA A 579 -1.04 -5.38 5.06
CA ALA A 579 -1.66 -4.48 6.02
C ALA A 579 -2.97 -5.07 6.56
N ALA A 580 -3.83 -5.62 5.69
CA ALA A 580 -5.05 -6.31 6.13
C ALA A 580 -4.77 -7.55 6.99
N ARG A 581 -3.66 -8.26 6.73
CA ARG A 581 -3.22 -9.42 7.52
C ARG A 581 -2.57 -9.05 8.85
N ALA A 582 -2.04 -7.84 8.98
CA ALA A 582 -1.34 -7.39 10.17
C ALA A 582 -2.30 -7.31 11.36
N GLN A 583 -1.83 -7.71 12.54
CA GLN A 583 -2.60 -7.57 13.77
C GLN A 583 -2.81 -6.08 14.08
N ASP A 584 -1.75 -5.31 13.89
CA ASP A 584 -1.71 -3.85 13.96
C ASP A 584 -0.95 -3.32 12.72
N PRO A 585 -1.66 -2.83 11.69
CA PRO A 585 -1.06 -2.32 10.46
C PRO A 585 -0.05 -1.18 10.66
N THR A 586 -0.14 -0.49 11.80
CA THR A 586 0.69 0.66 12.13
C THR A 586 2.03 0.26 12.77
N SER A 587 2.10 -0.97 13.27
CA SER A 587 3.32 -1.55 13.82
C SER A 587 4.20 -2.11 12.70
N ARG A 588 5.39 -1.53 12.56
CA ARG A 588 6.42 -2.02 11.62
C ARG A 588 6.74 -3.50 11.83
N GLU A 589 6.70 -3.99 13.08
CA GLU A 589 6.95 -5.40 13.38
C GLU A 589 5.79 -6.30 12.93
N SER A 590 4.55 -5.89 13.20
CA SER A 590 3.35 -6.63 12.77
C SER A 590 3.28 -6.72 11.24
N LEU A 591 3.56 -5.60 10.57
CA LEU A 591 3.61 -5.54 9.11
C LEU A 591 4.74 -6.38 8.52
N ALA A 592 5.94 -6.35 9.11
CA ALA A 592 7.04 -7.22 8.69
C ALA A 592 6.71 -8.70 8.87
N HIS A 593 5.97 -9.05 9.94
CA HIS A 593 5.47 -10.40 10.16
C HIS A 593 4.43 -10.80 9.11
N ALA A 594 3.47 -9.93 8.80
CA ALA A 594 2.46 -10.16 7.78
C ALA A 594 3.08 -10.33 6.38
N LEU A 595 4.06 -9.50 6.01
CA LEU A 595 4.81 -9.63 4.75
C LEU A 595 5.57 -10.96 4.64
N ALA A 596 5.96 -11.54 5.77
CA ALA A 596 6.60 -12.85 5.83
C ALA A 596 5.59 -14.03 5.88
N ASP A 597 4.29 -13.76 6.07
CA ASP A 597 3.25 -14.78 6.11
C ASP A 597 2.93 -15.28 4.68
N PRO A 598 3.12 -16.58 4.38
CA PRO A 598 2.78 -17.15 3.08
C PRO A 598 1.31 -16.95 2.67
N MET A 599 0.42 -16.68 3.62
CA MET A 599 -0.98 -16.37 3.33
C MET A 599 -1.15 -15.14 2.45
N VAL A 600 -0.34 -14.10 2.62
CA VAL A 600 -0.48 -12.86 1.84
C VAL A 600 -0.27 -13.13 0.36
N ILE A 601 0.85 -13.75 0.01
CA ILE A 601 1.16 -14.10 -1.39
C ILE A 601 0.14 -15.09 -1.97
N ASP A 602 -0.31 -16.05 -1.17
CA ASP A 602 -1.31 -17.02 -1.59
C ASP A 602 -2.67 -16.37 -1.92
N VAL A 603 -3.12 -15.43 -1.09
CA VAL A 603 -4.34 -14.65 -1.31
C VAL A 603 -4.20 -13.75 -2.54
N VAL A 604 -3.09 -13.03 -2.69
CA VAL A 604 -2.84 -12.20 -3.88
C VAL A 604 -2.86 -13.08 -5.14
N LEU A 605 -2.24 -14.26 -5.11
CA LEU A 605 -2.22 -15.18 -6.24
C LEU A 605 -3.63 -15.69 -6.59
N HIS A 606 -4.37 -16.23 -5.63
CA HIS A 606 -5.60 -16.95 -5.95
C HIS A 606 -6.85 -16.08 -5.85
N GLU A 607 -7.12 -15.51 -4.68
CA GLU A 607 -8.25 -14.61 -4.48
C GLU A 607 -8.08 -13.29 -5.24
N GLY A 608 -6.85 -12.79 -5.40
CA GLY A 608 -6.52 -11.61 -6.20
C GLY A 608 -6.37 -11.85 -7.71
N GLY A 609 -6.56 -13.09 -8.20
CA GLY A 609 -6.53 -13.44 -9.63
C GLY A 609 -5.16 -13.43 -10.32
N TRP A 610 -4.07 -13.18 -9.59
CA TRP A 610 -2.72 -13.11 -10.15
C TRP A 610 -2.16 -14.47 -10.63
N PHE A 611 -2.69 -15.58 -10.12
CA PHE A 611 -2.30 -16.93 -10.54
C PHE A 611 -2.83 -17.25 -11.94
N ASP A 612 -4.07 -16.88 -12.25
CA ASP A 612 -4.61 -16.98 -13.61
C ASP A 612 -3.82 -16.11 -14.58
N ARG A 613 -3.48 -14.88 -14.17
CA ARG A 613 -2.61 -13.98 -14.93
C ARG A 613 -1.23 -14.58 -15.19
N PHE A 614 -0.61 -15.18 -14.17
CA PHE A 614 0.65 -15.91 -14.33
C PHE A 614 0.53 -17.01 -15.39
N LEU A 615 -0.55 -17.80 -15.38
CA LEU A 615 -0.73 -18.85 -16.38
C LEU A 615 -1.03 -18.31 -17.78
N ASP A 616 -1.73 -17.19 -17.90
CA ASP A 616 -2.01 -16.56 -19.18
C ASP A 616 -0.76 -15.99 -19.83
N GLU A 617 0.10 -15.34 -19.05
CA GLU A 617 1.32 -14.70 -19.56
C GLU A 617 2.50 -15.66 -19.66
N ARG A 618 2.70 -16.51 -18.65
CA ARG A 618 3.89 -17.40 -18.54
C ARG A 618 3.60 -18.85 -18.90
N GLY A 619 2.33 -19.26 -18.98
CA GLY A 619 1.95 -20.67 -19.18
C GLY A 619 2.62 -21.32 -20.38
N SER A 620 2.78 -20.57 -21.49
CA SER A 620 3.45 -21.05 -22.70
C SER A 620 4.94 -21.41 -22.53
N LEU A 621 5.59 -20.89 -21.48
CA LEU A 621 6.97 -21.24 -21.14
C LEU A 621 7.05 -22.52 -20.31
N LEU A 622 6.01 -22.84 -19.54
CA LEU A 622 6.01 -23.95 -18.60
C LEU A 622 6.11 -25.31 -19.31
N PRO A 623 6.68 -26.34 -18.67
CA PRO A 623 6.45 -27.72 -19.08
C PRO A 623 4.94 -27.99 -19.21
N GLY A 624 4.50 -28.56 -20.33
CA GLY A 624 3.05 -28.69 -20.60
C GLY A 624 2.26 -29.52 -19.57
N ASP A 625 2.94 -30.32 -18.75
CA ASP A 625 2.31 -31.02 -17.62
C ASP A 625 2.19 -30.15 -16.36
N GLU A 626 3.08 -29.17 -16.15
CA GLU A 626 2.94 -28.11 -15.13
C GLU A 626 1.88 -27.10 -15.53
N GLU A 627 1.83 -26.69 -16.81
CA GLU A 627 0.80 -25.78 -17.32
C GLU A 627 -0.59 -26.39 -17.09
N LEU A 628 -0.79 -27.65 -17.48
CA LEU A 628 -2.05 -28.37 -17.27
C LEU A 628 -2.39 -28.50 -15.78
N LEU A 629 -1.37 -28.73 -14.93
CA LEU A 629 -1.54 -28.81 -13.48
C LEU A 629 -2.00 -27.46 -12.91
N GLY A 630 -1.34 -26.37 -13.28
CA GLY A 630 -1.72 -25.01 -12.89
C GLY A 630 -3.15 -24.67 -13.31
N ARG A 631 -3.54 -24.98 -14.56
CA ARG A 631 -4.92 -24.79 -15.03
C ARG A 631 -5.95 -25.64 -14.30
N ALA A 632 -5.55 -26.74 -13.67
CA ALA A 632 -6.43 -27.50 -12.79
C ALA A 632 -6.56 -26.86 -11.41
N TRP A 633 -5.55 -26.11 -10.95
CA TRP A 633 -5.57 -25.42 -9.65
C TRP A 633 -6.53 -24.23 -9.64
N THR A 634 -6.74 -23.56 -10.78
CA THR A 634 -7.70 -22.45 -10.92
C THR A 634 -9.16 -22.88 -10.73
N LEU A 635 -9.43 -24.19 -10.73
CA LEU A 635 -10.76 -24.78 -10.50
C LEU A 635 -10.97 -25.25 -9.06
N VAL A 636 -10.00 -25.00 -8.17
CA VAL A 636 -10.02 -25.46 -6.78
C VAL A 636 -10.10 -24.26 -5.86
N ASP A 637 -11.23 -24.08 -5.20
CA ASP A 637 -11.43 -23.01 -4.22
C ASP A 637 -10.81 -23.36 -2.86
N ARG A 638 -10.50 -22.31 -2.10
CA ARG A 638 -10.15 -22.45 -0.69
C ARG A 638 -11.38 -22.86 0.10
N THR A 639 -11.23 -23.81 1.01
CA THR A 639 -12.34 -24.29 1.84
C THR A 639 -11.85 -24.78 3.19
N VAL A 640 -12.81 -25.11 4.06
CA VAL A 640 -12.58 -25.68 5.39
C VAL A 640 -12.67 -27.20 5.31
N TYR A 641 -11.64 -27.85 5.81
CA TYR A 641 -11.47 -29.28 5.84
C TYR A 641 -11.50 -29.82 7.28
N GLU A 642 -12.21 -30.91 7.52
CA GLU A 642 -12.07 -31.73 8.73
C GLU A 642 -11.01 -32.82 8.52
N ILE A 643 -10.03 -32.92 9.41
CA ILE A 643 -9.03 -33.99 9.36
C ILE A 643 -9.65 -35.30 9.85
N VAL A 644 -9.84 -36.27 8.94
CA VAL A 644 -10.51 -37.55 9.26
C VAL A 644 -9.52 -38.66 9.62
N ASP A 645 -8.30 -38.61 9.08
CA ASP A 645 -7.22 -39.54 9.41
C ASP A 645 -5.84 -38.90 9.19
N VAL A 646 -4.83 -39.35 9.93
CA VAL A 646 -3.47 -38.78 9.88
C VAL A 646 -2.44 -39.90 9.77
N GLN A 647 -1.54 -39.78 8.81
CA GLN A 647 -0.34 -40.61 8.67
C GLN A 647 0.90 -39.73 8.90
N PRO A 648 1.43 -39.68 10.14
CA PRO A 648 2.50 -38.74 10.48
C PRO A 648 3.71 -38.85 9.56
N GLY A 649 4.11 -37.74 8.95
CA GLY A 649 5.25 -37.66 8.04
C GLY A 649 4.98 -38.11 6.61
N ALA A 650 3.73 -38.49 6.27
CA ALA A 650 3.35 -38.98 4.95
C ALA A 650 2.16 -38.23 4.33
N GLY A 651 1.08 -38.05 5.08
CA GLY A 651 -0.11 -37.34 4.61
C GLY A 651 -1.27 -37.35 5.59
N VAL A 652 -2.37 -36.73 5.16
CA VAL A 652 -3.62 -36.65 5.90
C VAL A 652 -4.79 -37.00 4.97
N GLN A 653 -5.84 -37.57 5.53
CA GLN A 653 -7.15 -37.58 4.88
C GLN A 653 -7.99 -36.45 5.43
N VAL A 654 -8.59 -35.70 4.53
CA VAL A 654 -9.45 -34.57 4.87
C VAL A 654 -10.82 -34.72 4.24
N ARG A 655 -11.85 -34.24 4.94
CA ARG A 655 -13.21 -34.10 4.42
C ARG A 655 -13.51 -32.63 4.20
N ASP A 656 -13.84 -32.26 2.98
CA ASP A 656 -14.33 -30.92 2.66
C ASP A 656 -15.70 -30.69 3.30
N LEU A 657 -15.85 -29.61 4.08
CA LEU A 657 -17.11 -29.29 4.75
C LEU A 657 -18.18 -28.75 3.79
N ARG A 658 -17.80 -28.20 2.62
CA ARG A 658 -18.75 -27.73 1.60
C ARG A 658 -19.36 -28.89 0.83
N THR A 659 -18.50 -29.78 0.31
CA THR A 659 -18.93 -30.86 -0.60
C THR A 659 -19.17 -32.19 0.09
N GLY A 660 -18.52 -32.43 1.24
CA GLY A 660 -18.50 -33.73 1.91
C GLY A 660 -17.49 -34.74 1.33
N ASP A 661 -16.75 -34.35 0.29
CA ASP A 661 -15.76 -35.21 -0.36
C ASP A 661 -14.56 -35.49 0.55
N VAL A 662 -14.00 -36.70 0.45
CA VAL A 662 -12.83 -37.11 1.22
C VAL A 662 -11.62 -37.23 0.31
N LEU A 663 -10.56 -36.48 0.62
CA LEU A 663 -9.35 -36.37 -0.18
C LEU A 663 -8.15 -36.95 0.58
N ASP A 664 -7.32 -37.73 -0.14
CA ASP A 664 -5.97 -38.09 0.32
C ASP A 664 -5.01 -36.96 -0.07
N VAL A 665 -4.46 -36.28 0.95
CA VAL A 665 -3.54 -35.16 0.77
C VAL A 665 -2.15 -35.55 1.26
N ARG A 666 -1.18 -35.48 0.35
CA ARG A 666 0.23 -35.73 0.67
C ARG A 666 0.80 -34.51 1.39
N GLU A 667 1.22 -34.71 2.63
CA GLU A 667 1.76 -33.65 3.48
C GLU A 667 2.73 -34.29 4.51
N ARG A 668 3.96 -33.79 4.60
CA ARG A 668 5.05 -34.42 5.39
C ARG A 668 5.37 -33.69 6.69
N THR A 669 5.06 -32.41 6.79
CA THR A 669 5.46 -31.53 7.90
C THR A 669 4.30 -31.33 8.86
N PHE A 670 3.19 -30.76 8.38
CA PHE A 670 1.96 -30.54 9.14
C PHE A 670 1.35 -31.85 9.69
N SER A 671 1.43 -32.97 8.95
CA SER A 671 0.90 -34.28 9.36
C SER A 671 1.53 -34.84 10.64
N ARG A 672 2.70 -34.32 11.05
CA ARG A 672 3.34 -34.69 12.33
C ARG A 672 2.67 -34.03 13.53
N ALA A 673 2.03 -32.88 13.34
CA ALA A 673 1.33 -32.11 14.37
C ALA A 673 -0.21 -32.17 14.22
N ALA A 674 -0.71 -32.59 13.05
CA ALA A 674 -2.12 -32.72 12.73
C ALA A 674 -2.86 -33.65 13.69
N ARG A 675 -4.06 -33.26 14.10
CA ARG A 675 -4.94 -34.06 14.96
C ARG A 675 -6.23 -34.37 14.23
N LYS A 676 -6.67 -35.62 14.37
CA LYS A 676 -7.99 -36.04 13.86
C LYS A 676 -9.10 -35.23 14.52
N GLY A 677 -10.05 -34.76 13.72
CA GLY A 677 -11.16 -33.91 14.12
C GLY A 677 -10.82 -32.42 14.18
N SER A 678 -9.56 -32.03 13.95
CA SER A 678 -9.20 -30.62 13.77
C SER A 678 -9.71 -30.11 12.44
N LEU A 679 -9.97 -28.81 12.40
CA LEU A 679 -10.42 -28.10 11.21
C LEU A 679 -9.28 -27.27 10.65
N LEU A 680 -9.18 -27.27 9.33
CA LEU A 680 -8.10 -26.62 8.59
C LEU A 680 -8.68 -25.85 7.41
N CYS A 681 -8.35 -24.57 7.30
CA CYS A 681 -8.57 -23.81 6.07
C CYS A 681 -7.34 -23.95 5.19
N ALA A 682 -7.53 -24.43 3.96
CA ALA A 682 -6.44 -24.65 3.00
C ALA A 682 -6.98 -24.76 1.56
N ARG A 683 -6.07 -24.86 0.60
CA ARG A 683 -6.38 -25.23 -0.79
C ARG A 683 -5.76 -26.60 -1.12
N ALA A 684 -6.59 -27.65 -1.23
CA ALA A 684 -6.12 -29.00 -1.55
C ALA A 684 -6.15 -29.23 -3.07
N VAL A 685 -5.06 -28.89 -3.75
CA VAL A 685 -4.96 -28.96 -5.22
C VAL A 685 -4.48 -30.33 -5.70
N PRO A 686 -4.85 -30.77 -6.92
CA PRO A 686 -4.29 -31.98 -7.51
C PRO A 686 -2.77 -31.83 -7.71
N ASP A 687 -2.00 -32.90 -7.49
CA ASP A 687 -0.54 -32.91 -7.67
C ASP A 687 -0.06 -33.77 -8.87
N GLY A 688 -1.02 -34.20 -9.70
CA GLY A 688 -0.82 -35.15 -10.80
C GLY A 688 -0.92 -36.63 -10.39
N LYS A 689 -1.11 -36.93 -9.11
CA LYS A 689 -1.33 -38.31 -8.61
C LYS A 689 -2.45 -38.41 -7.56
N THR A 690 -2.44 -37.51 -6.60
CA THR A 690 -3.36 -37.34 -5.46
C THR A 690 -3.59 -35.84 -5.28
N HIS A 691 -3.54 -35.33 -4.04
CA HIS A 691 -3.62 -33.90 -3.73
C HIS A 691 -2.47 -33.46 -2.84
N GLN A 692 -2.16 -32.16 -2.85
CA GLN A 692 -1.26 -31.48 -1.90
C GLN A 692 -1.89 -30.16 -1.46
N PHE A 693 -1.55 -29.71 -0.25
CA PHE A 693 -1.84 -28.33 0.12
C PHE A 693 -0.81 -27.41 -0.53
N VAL A 694 -1.30 -26.31 -1.10
CA VAL A 694 -0.48 -25.21 -1.62
C VAL A 694 -0.84 -23.92 -0.89
N GLY A 695 0.11 -22.98 -0.87
CA GLY A 695 -0.12 -21.67 -0.28
C GLY A 695 -0.18 -21.67 1.25
N GLY A 696 -0.86 -20.68 1.79
CA GLY A 696 -1.08 -20.51 3.22
C GLY A 696 -2.17 -21.43 3.75
N LEU A 697 -1.96 -21.98 4.95
CA LEU A 697 -2.95 -22.79 5.65
C LEU A 697 -2.98 -22.43 7.13
N PHE A 698 -4.15 -22.49 7.74
CA PHE A 698 -4.33 -22.22 9.17
C PHE A 698 -5.43 -23.08 9.78
N THR A 699 -5.34 -23.30 11.09
CA THR A 699 -6.34 -24.08 11.82
C THR A 699 -7.56 -23.23 12.14
N VAL A 700 -8.75 -23.78 11.92
CA VAL A 700 -10.02 -23.09 12.20
C VAL A 700 -10.50 -23.46 13.60
N PRO A 701 -10.77 -22.50 14.50
CA PRO A 701 -11.35 -22.78 15.80
C PRO A 701 -12.75 -23.41 15.65
N PRO A 702 -13.11 -24.44 16.45
CA PRO A 702 -14.44 -25.01 16.42
C PRO A 702 -15.53 -23.96 16.67
N GLY A 703 -16.62 -24.00 15.90
CA GLY A 703 -17.73 -23.05 15.97
C GLY A 703 -17.58 -21.80 15.08
N ARG A 704 -16.43 -21.63 14.42
CA ARG A 704 -16.17 -20.51 13.48
C ARG A 704 -16.29 -20.92 12.00
N GLU A 705 -16.62 -22.18 11.72
CA GLU A 705 -16.60 -22.77 10.38
C GLU A 705 -17.55 -22.07 9.43
N ARG A 706 -18.78 -21.81 9.90
CA ARG A 706 -19.80 -21.16 9.08
C ARG A 706 -19.41 -19.72 8.76
N SER A 707 -18.92 -18.98 9.74
CA SER A 707 -18.45 -17.60 9.53
C SER A 707 -17.32 -17.56 8.51
N LEU A 708 -16.35 -18.48 8.59
CA LEU A 708 -15.27 -18.53 7.61
C LEU A 708 -15.78 -18.95 6.22
N LEU A 709 -16.69 -19.92 6.14
CA LEU A 709 -17.29 -20.33 4.86
C LEU A 709 -18.06 -19.18 4.20
N ASP A 710 -18.76 -18.35 4.99
CA ASP A 710 -19.47 -17.18 4.48
C ASP A 710 -18.47 -16.13 3.92
N VAL A 711 -17.34 -15.88 4.60
CA VAL A 711 -16.24 -15.03 4.08
C VAL A 711 -15.66 -15.60 2.79
N LEU A 712 -15.39 -16.90 2.77
CA LEU A 712 -14.87 -17.59 1.58
C LEU A 712 -15.86 -17.67 0.41
N ASP A 713 -17.16 -17.46 0.65
CA ASP A 713 -18.18 -17.38 -0.42
C ASP A 713 -18.22 -15.97 -1.04
N GLY A 714 -17.68 -14.95 -0.34
CA GLY A 714 -17.55 -13.58 -0.84
C GLY A 714 -16.40 -13.39 -1.83
N GLU A 715 -15.46 -14.34 -1.89
CA GLU A 715 -14.24 -14.30 -2.72
C GLU A 715 -13.37 -13.04 -2.51
N ASP A 716 -13.53 -12.36 -1.37
CA ASP A 716 -12.75 -11.18 -1.00
C ASP A 716 -11.49 -11.57 -0.20
N GLY A 717 -10.34 -11.36 -0.81
CA GLY A 717 -9.05 -11.63 -0.20
C GLY A 717 -8.76 -10.75 1.02
N PHE A 718 -9.23 -9.50 1.04
CA PHE A 718 -9.04 -8.60 2.18
C PHE A 718 -9.85 -9.07 3.38
N GLU A 719 -11.13 -9.39 3.19
CA GLU A 719 -12.01 -9.88 4.26
C GLU A 719 -11.45 -11.18 4.88
N LEU A 720 -10.88 -12.07 4.05
CA LEU A 720 -10.21 -13.27 4.53
C LEU A 720 -8.98 -12.95 5.41
N LEU A 721 -8.11 -12.04 4.99
CA LEU A 721 -6.90 -11.68 5.73
C LEU A 721 -7.24 -10.96 7.04
N GLU A 722 -8.22 -10.07 7.03
CA GLU A 722 -8.75 -9.41 8.23
C GLU A 722 -9.37 -10.41 9.20
N TRP A 723 -10.13 -11.39 8.68
CA TRP A 723 -10.71 -12.45 9.50
C TRP A 723 -9.61 -13.29 10.18
N ILE A 724 -8.52 -13.58 9.48
CA ILE A 724 -7.35 -14.29 10.04
C ILE A 724 -6.69 -13.42 11.11
N ALA A 725 -6.43 -12.15 10.84
CA ALA A 725 -5.87 -11.21 11.82
C ALA A 725 -6.73 -11.15 13.09
N ALA A 726 -8.05 -11.13 12.94
CA ALA A 726 -9.01 -11.12 14.05
C ALA A 726 -8.98 -12.39 14.92
N LEU A 727 -8.49 -13.53 14.42
CA LEU A 727 -8.29 -14.72 15.25
C LEU A 727 -7.13 -14.57 16.24
N GLU A 728 -6.15 -13.76 15.87
CA GLU A 728 -4.93 -13.52 16.64
C GLU A 728 -5.06 -12.27 17.53
N ARG A 729 -6.02 -11.40 17.21
CA ARG A 729 -6.42 -10.28 18.09
C ARG A 729 -7.09 -10.80 19.37
N PRO A 730 -6.87 -10.15 20.53
CA PRO A 730 -7.66 -10.42 21.73
C PRO A 730 -9.16 -10.36 21.40
N PRO A 731 -9.99 -11.29 21.92
CA PRO A 731 -11.42 -11.23 21.66
C PRO A 731 -12.02 -9.90 22.12
N VAL A 732 -13.02 -9.41 21.41
CA VAL A 732 -13.73 -8.19 21.79
C VAL A 732 -15.13 -8.59 22.28
N LEU A 733 -15.45 -8.29 23.53
CA LEU A 733 -16.72 -8.66 24.15
C LEU A 733 -17.78 -7.60 23.84
N VAL A 734 -18.76 -7.88 22.97
CA VAL A 734 -19.84 -6.92 22.73
C VAL A 734 -21.00 -7.17 23.71
N GLY A 735 -21.33 -6.16 24.52
CA GLY A 735 -22.45 -6.17 25.44
C GLY A 735 -23.82 -6.19 24.74
N PRO A 736 -24.91 -6.52 25.45
CA PRO A 736 -26.27 -6.61 24.88
C PRO A 736 -26.79 -5.30 24.25
N ASP A 737 -26.19 -4.17 24.60
CA ASP A 737 -26.57 -2.82 24.16
C ASP A 737 -25.68 -2.30 23.00
N GLY A 738 -24.72 -3.11 22.52
CA GLY A 738 -23.78 -2.76 21.44
C GLY A 738 -22.43 -2.22 21.90
N ASP A 739 -22.21 -2.09 23.22
CA ASP A 739 -20.94 -1.63 23.79
C ASP A 739 -19.83 -2.67 23.59
N VAL A 740 -18.69 -2.23 23.08
CA VAL A 740 -17.52 -3.05 22.77
C VAL A 740 -16.60 -3.05 24.00
N LEU A 741 -16.59 -4.13 24.79
CA LEU A 741 -15.58 -4.39 25.84
C LEU A 741 -14.33 -4.93 25.17
N ASP A 742 -13.33 -4.06 25.03
CA ASP A 742 -11.97 -4.46 24.71
C ASP A 742 -11.41 -5.33 25.84
N LEU A 743 -10.94 -6.54 25.54
CA LEU A 743 -10.39 -7.46 26.55
C LEU A 743 -9.03 -6.99 27.08
N ASP A 744 -8.38 -6.02 26.42
CA ASP A 744 -7.22 -5.33 26.98
C ASP A 744 -7.61 -4.42 28.17
N HIS A 745 -8.92 -4.24 28.43
CA HIS A 745 -9.47 -3.39 29.50
C HIS A 745 -10.49 -4.09 30.42
N LEU A 746 -10.44 -5.43 30.55
CA LEU A 746 -11.14 -6.07 31.68
C LEU A 746 -10.48 -5.66 33.01
N PRO A 747 -11.24 -5.18 34.01
CA PRO A 747 -10.72 -5.12 35.37
C PRO A 747 -10.45 -6.56 35.81
N GLU A 748 -9.19 -6.83 36.19
CA GLU A 748 -8.77 -8.14 36.67
C GLU A 748 -9.77 -8.69 37.71
N ILE A 749 -10.27 -9.90 37.45
CA ILE A 749 -10.97 -10.68 38.50
C ILE A 749 -9.95 -10.83 39.63
N PRO A 750 -10.26 -10.44 40.88
CA PRO A 750 -9.29 -10.42 41.96
C PRO A 750 -8.83 -11.85 42.24
N VAL A 751 -7.70 -12.22 41.67
CA VAL A 751 -6.92 -13.37 42.09
C VAL A 751 -6.29 -12.95 43.41
N SER A 752 -7.05 -13.11 44.50
CA SER A 752 -6.57 -13.15 45.89
C SER A 752 -5.33 -12.28 46.16
N ASP A 753 -5.55 -11.01 46.54
CA ASP A 753 -4.58 -10.02 47.01
C ASP A 753 -3.38 -10.61 47.77
N VAL A 754 -2.35 -10.95 47.03
CA VAL A 754 -0.96 -10.83 47.47
C VAL A 754 -0.27 -10.13 46.32
N ALA A 755 -0.12 -8.81 46.42
CA ALA A 755 0.79 -8.08 45.54
C ALA A 755 2.14 -8.82 45.57
N PRO A 756 2.68 -9.27 44.42
CA PRO A 756 4.05 -9.74 44.42
C PRO A 756 4.86 -8.52 44.85
N SER A 757 5.53 -8.62 45.99
CA SER A 757 6.57 -7.64 46.31
C SER A 757 7.56 -7.60 45.13
N ASP A 758 8.33 -6.52 44.99
CA ASP A 758 9.48 -6.47 44.06
C ASP A 758 10.34 -7.75 44.12
N ALA A 759 10.37 -8.43 45.27
CA ALA A 759 11.01 -9.72 45.45
C ALA A 759 10.36 -10.87 44.67
N GLY A 760 9.03 -10.93 44.54
CA GLY A 760 8.32 -11.98 43.79
C GLY A 760 8.45 -11.84 42.27
N VAL A 761 8.44 -10.61 41.75
CA VAL A 761 8.72 -10.34 40.33
C VAL A 761 10.20 -10.57 40.02
N GLN A 762 11.12 -10.12 40.88
CA GLN A 762 12.54 -10.46 40.75
C GLN A 762 12.80 -11.97 40.85
N GLU A 763 12.12 -12.70 41.72
CA GLU A 763 12.29 -14.15 41.89
C GLU A 763 11.73 -14.94 40.69
N ALA A 764 10.59 -14.52 40.13
CA ALA A 764 10.05 -15.09 38.89
C ALA A 764 10.93 -14.77 37.67
N MET A 765 11.46 -13.55 37.59
CA MET A 765 12.33 -13.11 36.49
C MET A 765 13.72 -13.77 36.58
N LEU A 766 14.26 -13.95 37.78
CA LEU A 766 15.46 -14.77 38.01
C LEU A 766 15.22 -16.24 37.64
N ALA A 767 14.06 -16.81 37.98
CA ALA A 767 13.72 -18.18 37.61
C ALA A 767 13.62 -18.36 36.09
N PHE A 768 13.04 -17.38 35.38
CA PHE A 768 12.97 -17.38 33.92
C PHE A 768 14.35 -17.25 33.25
N ILE A 769 15.20 -16.34 33.74
CA ILE A 769 16.58 -16.19 33.24
C ILE A 769 17.40 -17.46 33.52
N GLU A 770 17.25 -18.07 34.69
CA GLU A 770 17.92 -19.33 35.03
C GLU A 770 17.48 -20.50 34.15
N GLN A 771 16.20 -20.53 33.76
CA GLN A 771 15.68 -21.51 32.80
C GLN A 771 16.28 -21.30 31.41
N HIS A 772 16.36 -20.05 30.95
CA HIS A 772 16.92 -19.70 29.64
C HIS A 772 18.44 -19.95 29.58
N GLU A 773 19.17 -19.67 30.65
CA GLU A 773 20.59 -20.00 30.80
C GLU A 773 20.83 -21.52 30.75
N GLN A 774 19.94 -22.29 31.39
CA GLN A 774 20.01 -23.74 31.36
C GLN A 774 19.73 -24.29 29.95
N GLN A 775 18.69 -23.78 29.30
CA GLN A 775 18.33 -24.18 27.94
C GLN A 775 19.47 -23.86 26.95
N TRP A 776 20.09 -22.68 27.06
CA TRP A 776 21.25 -22.33 26.24
C TRP A 776 22.43 -23.29 26.44
N CYS A 777 22.69 -23.77 27.66
CA CYS A 777 23.76 -24.74 27.91
C CYS A 777 23.50 -26.11 27.27
N GLU A 778 22.23 -26.47 27.11
CA GLU A 778 21.76 -27.80 26.68
C GLU A 778 21.39 -27.85 25.19
N GLU A 779 21.24 -26.70 24.51
CA GLU A 779 20.87 -26.63 23.10
C GLU A 779 22.07 -26.41 22.14
N PRO A 780 21.99 -26.91 20.90
CA PRO A 780 23.05 -26.72 19.91
C PRO A 780 23.23 -25.25 19.51
N VAL A 781 24.45 -24.72 19.70
CA VAL A 781 24.74 -23.32 19.35
C VAL A 781 25.48 -23.25 18.01
N PRO A 782 24.97 -22.51 17.00
CA PRO A 782 25.60 -22.39 15.68
C PRO A 782 27.05 -21.89 15.72
N ALA A 783 27.36 -20.95 16.63
CA ALA A 783 28.71 -20.42 16.82
C ALA A 783 29.73 -21.46 17.33
N LEU A 784 29.27 -22.58 17.89
CA LEU A 784 30.10 -23.72 18.29
C LEU A 784 30.09 -24.85 17.23
N GLY A 785 29.53 -24.59 16.04
CA GLY A 785 29.39 -25.58 14.98
C GLY A 785 28.26 -26.59 15.23
N GLY A 786 27.21 -26.18 15.93
CA GLY A 786 26.01 -27.00 16.14
C GLY A 786 26.14 -28.08 17.22
N VAL A 787 27.09 -27.93 18.14
CA VAL A 787 27.15 -28.70 19.40
C VAL A 787 26.70 -27.86 20.57
N THR A 788 26.32 -28.49 21.68
CA THR A 788 25.84 -27.76 22.86
C THR A 788 27.00 -27.16 23.66
N PRO A 789 26.82 -26.03 24.37
CA PRO A 789 27.85 -25.48 25.23
C PRO A 789 28.33 -26.46 26.32
N LEU A 790 27.46 -27.35 26.81
CA LEU A 790 27.82 -28.42 27.76
C LEU A 790 28.80 -29.43 27.13
N GLU A 791 28.55 -29.84 25.89
CA GLU A 791 29.43 -30.74 25.14
C GLU A 791 30.77 -30.06 24.81
N ALA A 792 30.73 -28.78 24.40
CA ALA A 792 31.92 -27.99 24.09
C ALA A 792 32.79 -27.74 25.32
N ALA A 793 32.20 -27.53 26.50
CA ALA A 793 32.92 -27.37 27.77
C ALA A 793 33.54 -28.69 28.26
N GLY A 794 32.90 -29.83 27.97
CA GLY A 794 33.39 -31.17 28.29
C GLY A 794 34.56 -31.65 27.41
N ASP A 795 34.72 -31.09 26.22
CA ASP A 795 35.79 -31.41 25.27
C ASP A 795 37.03 -30.50 25.47
N PRO A 796 38.20 -31.05 25.86
CA PRO A 796 39.42 -30.26 26.06
C PRO A 796 39.89 -29.48 24.84
N THR A 797 39.48 -29.87 23.63
CA THR A 797 39.87 -29.22 22.37
C THR A 797 38.95 -28.05 21.98
N ARG A 798 37.72 -28.02 22.50
CA ARG A 798 36.70 -27.00 22.19
C ARG A 798 36.37 -26.07 23.36
N ARG A 799 36.86 -26.38 24.56
CA ARG A 799 36.67 -25.57 25.76
C ARG A 799 37.03 -24.08 25.56
N ALA A 800 38.12 -23.79 24.85
CA ALA A 800 38.53 -22.40 24.58
C ALA A 800 37.62 -21.65 23.57
N GLU A 801 36.73 -22.35 22.85
CA GLU A 801 35.75 -21.74 21.95
C GLU A 801 34.50 -21.31 22.73
N VAL A 802 34.01 -22.15 23.65
CA VAL A 802 32.87 -21.78 24.50
C VAL A 802 33.23 -20.68 25.50
N GLU A 803 34.45 -20.68 26.04
CA GLU A 803 34.94 -19.60 26.90
C GLU A 803 34.94 -18.24 26.18
N ARG A 804 35.46 -18.20 24.93
CA ARG A 804 35.45 -16.98 24.10
C ARG A 804 34.05 -16.50 23.72
N LEU A 805 33.13 -17.44 23.51
CA LEU A 805 31.74 -17.09 23.21
C LEU A 805 31.07 -16.44 24.43
N ILE A 806 31.27 -17.00 25.62
CA ILE A 806 30.74 -16.43 26.86
C ILE A 806 31.36 -15.06 27.15
N ASP A 807 32.65 -14.86 26.84
CA ASP A 807 33.33 -13.56 26.95
C ASP A 807 32.82 -12.48 25.99
N SER A 808 32.10 -12.87 24.92
CA SER A 808 31.54 -11.92 23.97
C SER A 808 30.21 -11.31 24.43
N PHE A 809 29.62 -11.85 25.50
CA PHE A 809 28.32 -11.38 26.00
C PHE A 809 28.48 -10.12 26.86
N PRO A 810 27.61 -9.11 26.69
CA PRO A 810 27.66 -7.90 27.50
C PRO A 810 27.33 -8.22 28.97
N PRO A 811 27.88 -7.47 29.94
CA PRO A 811 27.49 -7.59 31.34
C PRO A 811 25.99 -7.26 31.49
N ALA A 812 25.29 -8.01 32.34
CA ALA A 812 23.84 -7.86 32.50
C ALA A 812 23.49 -6.51 33.16
N ASP A 813 22.68 -5.70 32.48
CA ASP A 813 22.12 -4.45 32.99
C ASP A 813 20.57 -4.53 32.98
N PHE A 814 20.01 -4.72 34.17
CA PHE A 814 18.57 -4.92 34.37
C PHE A 814 17.75 -3.64 34.21
N SER A 815 18.38 -2.47 34.04
CA SER A 815 17.69 -1.19 33.85
C SER A 815 17.32 -0.88 32.40
N THR A 816 17.83 -1.66 31.45
CA THR A 816 17.65 -1.42 30.00
C THR A 816 16.49 -2.20 29.38
N GLY A 817 15.80 -3.05 30.15
CA GLY A 817 14.71 -3.90 29.66
C GLY A 817 15.14 -5.01 28.68
N VAL A 818 16.42 -5.10 28.31
CA VAL A 818 16.95 -6.13 27.42
C VAL A 818 17.50 -7.31 28.22
N PHE A 819 16.88 -8.49 28.05
CA PHE A 819 17.24 -9.72 28.76
C PHE A 819 18.54 -10.33 28.20
N SER A 820 19.65 -10.27 28.95
CA SER A 820 20.95 -10.84 28.56
C SER A 820 21.34 -12.04 29.45
N LEU A 821 21.92 -13.08 28.84
CA LEU A 821 22.47 -14.25 29.55
C LEU A 821 23.66 -13.84 30.42
N ARG A 822 23.70 -14.29 31.69
CA ARG A 822 24.76 -13.85 32.62
C ARG A 822 26.04 -14.66 32.41
N PRO A 823 27.16 -14.06 31.96
CA PRO A 823 28.38 -14.80 31.63
C PRO A 823 28.97 -15.56 32.84
N GLU A 824 28.88 -14.99 34.03
CA GLU A 824 29.36 -15.60 35.27
C GLU A 824 28.57 -16.87 35.64
N LYS A 825 27.25 -16.87 35.42
CA LYS A 825 26.38 -18.03 35.71
C LYS A 825 26.51 -19.14 34.67
N LEU A 826 26.73 -18.78 33.41
CA LEU A 826 27.04 -19.75 32.36
C LEU A 826 28.37 -20.48 32.65
N ARG A 827 29.40 -19.77 33.10
CA ARG A 827 30.68 -20.40 33.51
C ARG A 827 30.52 -21.38 34.66
N GLU A 828 29.76 -21.00 35.68
CA GLU A 828 29.46 -21.85 36.84
C GLU A 828 28.73 -23.14 36.41
N ARG A 829 27.70 -23.01 35.57
CA ARG A 829 26.92 -24.17 35.06
C ARG A 829 27.72 -25.09 34.15
N LEU A 830 28.67 -24.56 33.39
CA LEU A 830 29.54 -25.31 32.48
C LEU A 830 30.83 -25.84 33.15
N GLY A 831 31.06 -25.55 34.44
CA GLY A 831 32.26 -25.97 35.17
C GLY A 831 33.56 -25.31 34.68
N LEU A 832 33.46 -24.11 34.12
CA LEU A 832 34.58 -23.32 33.60
C LEU A 832 35.15 -22.42 34.72
N PRO A 833 36.45 -22.07 34.69
CA PRO A 833 37.02 -21.12 35.64
C PRO A 833 36.33 -19.76 35.53
N ALA A 834 36.14 -19.08 36.66
CA ALA A 834 35.67 -17.70 36.69
C ALA A 834 36.64 -16.82 35.87
N GLY A 835 36.09 -16.08 34.91
CA GLY A 835 36.83 -15.21 33.98
C GLY A 835 37.25 -13.90 34.61
#